data_AF-A0A932M160-F1
#
_entry.id   AF-A0A932M160-F1
#
_cell.length_a   1.000
_cell.length_b   1.000
_cell.length_c   1.000
_cell.angle_alpha   90.00
_cell.angle_beta   90.00
_cell.angle_gamma   90.00
#
_symmetry.space_group_name_H-M   'P 1'
#
loop_
_entity.id
_entity.type
_entity.pdbx_description
1 polymer ?
#
loop_
_entity_poly.entity_id
_entity_poly.type
_entity_poly.pdbx_seq_one_letter_code
_entity_poly.pdbx_strand_id
1 'polypeptide(L)'
;MSANPDRMASDLAAMTSIPRERILQLLYLWSEGYGNPFIARYRKEWTGGLGERELDELQELSVEQLDEEKRKEEFLIWARKEGIETPALSEFLQRASVWEIRALAPLLRPAFTSAAQNPGSGQPIGSLPETRQPQSTPGKNSQLPHPPGTDSWEQRAFSVVRDLDLFRALMDTACREGEFLLSKVEGASPLPARFSPWVGRSVPIDQVPAEAMLLGSLAEEQNLGYCTLNLPLAQLAIQIEEANPDLLQFGAGGRAASKILDSYLLEPLTQALKDNLLDRAQKAWIDLQCQAFQNLLTQTTGGRGRIAGIHPDFRSGCAVAVIDESGALCDQALLRPHESLKQREASRAYLAELIQRHEISLVAIGKAPAHRDMEALLAEAMALLGETARKPEQVVISEAGGVPSLEEDPDGVVSRNPNVAIALAVARRSQNPLAELVKADPVLLVNSGILPPAGVEKLRKKLTRILVSHVSAARIKLNKAPASLLRYVCGLDEASARRIVEHRKARGSFSSRMDLLEIPGFRGRIFEQAAGFLYLPDGENPLDRSAIHPESYFIVQDLCSRLHMSLETLLGRPEFLEYFEPEDFITQELKASTVADIFAELARLSRDEMDPDPLPGSKISHREPPSGRDEAVEAATDPLIREAQ
;
A
#
# COMPACT_ATOMS: atom_id res chain seq x y z
N MET A 1 -17.49 9.08 22.07
CA MET A 1 -16.88 10.43 22.07
C MET A 1 -15.70 10.34 21.13
N SER A 2 -15.55 11.26 20.17
CA SER A 2 -14.38 11.22 19.26
C SER A 2 -13.10 11.12 20.09
N ALA A 3 -12.17 10.26 19.68
CA ALA A 3 -10.78 10.19 20.15
C ALA A 3 -10.32 11.55 20.68
N ASN A 4 -9.86 11.62 21.93
CA ASN A 4 -9.40 12.89 22.49
C ASN A 4 -8.11 13.28 21.75
N PRO A 5 -8.13 14.31 20.87
CA PRO A 5 -6.97 14.65 20.05
C PRO A 5 -5.76 15.01 20.90
N ASP A 6 -5.98 15.51 22.11
CA ASP A 6 -4.90 15.81 23.07
C ASP A 6 -4.17 14.56 23.55
N ARG A 7 -4.89 13.45 23.76
CA ARG A 7 -4.31 12.17 24.19
C ARG A 7 -3.53 11.55 23.04
N MET A 8 -4.17 11.41 21.88
CA MET A 8 -3.56 10.86 20.68
C MET A 8 -2.29 11.65 20.29
N ALA A 9 -2.31 12.98 20.38
CA ALA A 9 -1.13 13.79 20.12
C ALA A 9 0.01 13.52 21.12
N SER A 10 -0.31 13.22 22.37
CA SER A 10 0.69 12.91 23.41
C SER A 10 1.32 11.54 23.18
N ASP A 11 0.51 10.55 22.80
CA ASP A 11 0.95 9.19 22.50
C ASP A 11 1.82 9.17 21.23
N LEU A 12 1.38 9.84 20.16
CA LEU A 12 2.18 10.00 18.94
C LEU A 12 3.48 10.77 19.17
N ALA A 13 3.47 11.79 20.04
CA ALA A 13 4.69 12.55 20.39
C ALA A 13 5.73 11.66 21.06
N ALA A 14 5.29 10.79 21.98
CA ALA A 14 6.15 9.83 22.65
C ALA A 14 6.75 8.80 21.68
N MET A 15 6.03 8.43 20.62
CA MET A 15 6.48 7.45 19.62
C MET A 15 7.42 8.04 18.56
N THR A 16 7.22 9.30 18.17
CA THR A 16 7.87 9.87 16.97
C THR A 16 8.91 10.95 17.27
N SER A 17 9.08 11.33 18.54
CA SER A 17 9.92 12.47 18.96
C SER A 17 9.50 13.82 18.33
N ILE A 18 8.32 13.90 17.72
CA ILE A 18 7.74 15.13 17.18
C ILE A 18 7.02 15.86 18.33
N PRO A 19 7.23 17.18 18.52
CA PRO A 19 6.54 17.94 19.54
C PRO A 19 5.01 17.83 19.44
N ARG A 20 4.36 17.67 20.59
CA ARG A 20 2.90 17.49 20.72
C ARG A 20 2.11 18.59 20.02
N GLU A 21 2.55 19.84 20.12
CA GLU A 21 1.88 20.99 19.50
C GLU A 21 1.85 20.86 17.97
N ARG A 22 2.91 20.31 17.37
CA ARG A 22 2.98 20.08 15.92
C ARG A 22 2.06 18.94 15.49
N ILE A 23 2.00 17.87 16.30
CA ILE A 23 1.07 16.77 16.02
C ILE A 23 -0.37 17.26 16.08
N LEU A 24 -0.75 18.10 17.05
CA LEU A 24 -2.09 18.71 17.10
C LEU A 24 -2.40 19.53 15.84
N GLN A 25 -1.45 20.31 15.35
CA GLN A 25 -1.60 21.06 14.09
C GLN A 25 -1.77 20.13 12.88
N LEU A 26 -1.02 19.03 12.82
CA LEU A 26 -1.13 18.03 11.75
C LEU A 26 -2.47 17.29 11.78
N LEU A 27 -2.91 16.87 12.96
CA LEU A 27 -4.21 16.24 13.15
C LEU A 27 -5.36 17.17 12.72
N TYR A 28 -5.22 18.49 12.97
CA TYR A 28 -6.15 19.49 12.49
C TYR A 28 -6.10 19.62 10.95
N LEU A 29 -4.91 19.70 10.34
CA LEU A 29 -4.79 19.77 8.88
C LEU A 29 -5.39 18.51 8.21
N TRP A 30 -5.14 17.32 8.75
CA TRP A 30 -5.72 16.09 8.20
C TRP A 30 -7.23 16.00 8.41
N SER A 31 -7.77 16.48 9.54
CA SER A 31 -9.22 16.49 9.77
C SER A 31 -9.93 17.48 8.83
N GLU A 32 -9.25 18.56 8.45
CA GLU A 32 -9.71 19.51 7.42
C GLU A 32 -9.53 19.01 5.98
N GLY A 33 -8.86 17.85 5.80
CA GLY A 33 -8.70 17.19 4.51
C GLY A 33 -7.52 17.70 3.68
N TYR A 34 -6.50 18.30 4.30
CA TYR A 34 -5.26 18.66 3.61
C TYR A 34 -4.41 17.42 3.29
N GLY A 35 -3.98 17.31 2.04
CA GLY A 35 -3.09 16.27 1.58
C GLY A 35 -1.62 16.53 1.96
N ASN A 36 -0.88 15.46 2.22
CA ASN A 36 0.53 15.55 2.64
C ASN A 36 1.46 16.28 1.66
N PRO A 37 1.34 16.14 0.32
CA PRO A 37 2.16 16.93 -0.59
C PRO A 37 1.97 18.44 -0.38
N PHE A 38 0.72 18.88 -0.18
CA PHE A 38 0.42 20.29 0.09
C PHE A 38 1.01 20.73 1.43
N ILE A 39 0.81 19.95 2.49
CA ILE A 39 1.32 20.26 3.83
C ILE A 39 2.86 20.36 3.80
N ALA A 40 3.53 19.37 3.21
CA ALA A 40 5.00 19.30 3.12
C ALA A 40 5.59 20.49 2.35
N ARG A 41 4.85 21.07 1.41
CA ARG A 41 5.35 22.12 0.52
C ARG A 41 4.96 23.52 0.97
N TYR A 42 3.72 23.72 1.41
CA TYR A 42 3.12 25.04 1.62
C TYR A 42 2.71 25.30 3.08
N ARG A 43 2.87 24.33 3.99
CA ARG A 43 2.57 24.51 5.43
C ARG A 43 3.73 24.05 6.31
N LYS A 44 4.98 24.19 5.82
CA LYS A 44 6.21 23.77 6.52
C LYS A 44 6.34 24.40 7.91
N GLU A 45 5.83 25.62 8.07
CA GLU A 45 5.88 26.38 9.32
C GLU A 45 5.06 25.76 10.45
N TRP A 46 4.01 25.02 10.08
CA TRP A 46 3.10 24.33 10.99
C TRP A 46 3.70 22.99 11.41
N THR A 47 4.39 22.33 10.48
CA THR A 47 4.98 21.01 10.71
C THR A 47 6.40 21.08 11.29
N GLY A 48 7.04 22.25 11.23
CA GLY A 48 8.45 22.42 11.55
C GLY A 48 9.38 21.81 10.51
N GLY A 49 8.94 21.77 9.24
CA GLY A 49 9.74 21.32 8.10
C GLY A 49 9.70 19.80 7.83
N LEU A 50 8.71 19.07 8.36
CA LEU A 50 8.57 17.64 8.08
C LEU A 50 8.37 17.39 6.59
N GLY A 51 9.14 16.44 6.07
CA GLY A 51 9.02 15.97 4.69
C GLY A 51 7.80 15.08 4.50
N GLU A 52 7.41 14.90 3.24
CA GLU A 52 6.20 14.12 2.88
C GLU A 52 6.23 12.69 3.42
N ARG A 53 7.39 12.02 3.37
CA ARG A 53 7.56 10.67 3.93
C ARG A 53 7.29 10.62 5.44
N GLU A 54 7.80 11.59 6.19
CA GLU A 54 7.58 11.66 7.65
C GLU A 54 6.11 11.91 7.97
N LEU A 55 5.47 12.78 7.18
CA LEU A 55 4.03 13.03 7.30
C LEU A 55 3.22 11.78 6.96
N ASP A 56 3.67 10.96 6.00
CA ASP A 56 3.01 9.74 5.59
C ASP A 56 3.06 8.68 6.69
N GLU A 57 4.25 8.44 7.23
CA GLU A 57 4.48 7.54 8.36
C GLU A 57 3.66 7.97 9.59
N LEU A 58 3.65 9.27 9.92
CA LEU A 58 2.87 9.78 11.05
C LEU A 58 1.36 9.68 10.81
N GLN A 59 0.87 9.93 9.59
CA GLN A 59 -0.56 9.79 9.31
C GLN A 59 -1.00 8.34 9.40
N GLU A 60 -0.18 7.39 8.94
CA GLU A 60 -0.46 5.96 9.10
C GLU A 60 -0.55 5.58 10.58
N LEU A 61 0.41 6.01 11.40
CA LEU A 61 0.36 5.81 12.85
C LEU A 61 -0.89 6.43 13.49
N SER A 62 -1.30 7.63 13.06
CA SER A 62 -2.50 8.28 13.58
C SER A 62 -3.79 7.51 13.25
N VAL A 63 -3.86 6.91 12.05
CA VAL A 63 -5.00 6.10 11.64
C VAL A 63 -5.03 4.78 12.40
N GLU A 64 -3.87 4.14 12.59
CA GLU A 64 -3.74 2.93 13.40
C GLU A 64 -4.20 3.19 14.84
N GLN A 65 -3.74 4.28 15.47
CA GLN A 65 -4.17 4.64 16.82
C GLN A 65 -5.66 4.96 16.90
N LEU A 66 -6.21 5.71 15.94
CA LEU A 66 -7.63 6.05 15.92
C LEU A 66 -8.51 4.80 15.76
N ASP A 67 -8.12 3.87 14.90
CA ASP A 67 -8.80 2.58 14.75
C ASP A 67 -8.67 1.75 16.04
N GLU A 68 -7.52 1.83 16.72
CA GLU A 68 -7.31 1.18 17.99
C GLU A 68 -8.25 1.72 19.08
N GLU A 69 -8.32 3.04 19.22
CA GLU A 69 -9.18 3.72 20.19
C GLU A 69 -10.67 3.47 19.93
N LYS A 70 -11.11 3.51 18.67
CA LYS A 70 -12.51 3.21 18.32
C LYS A 70 -12.90 1.80 18.72
N ARG A 71 -12.05 0.81 18.45
CA ARG A 71 -12.31 -0.59 18.82
C ARG A 71 -12.30 -0.79 20.34
N LYS A 72 -11.41 -0.08 21.06
CA LYS A 72 -11.42 -0.05 22.53
C LYS A 72 -12.73 0.54 23.07
N GLU A 73 -13.20 1.63 22.49
CA GLU A 73 -14.46 2.28 22.88
C GLU A 73 -15.66 1.38 22.61
N GLU A 74 -15.72 0.75 21.44
CA GLU A 74 -16.76 -0.24 21.10
C GLU A 74 -16.82 -1.38 22.11
N PHE A 75 -15.65 -1.89 22.51
CA PHE A 75 -15.56 -2.93 23.53
C PHE A 75 -16.02 -2.43 24.90
N LEU A 76 -15.64 -1.22 25.31
CA LEU A 76 -16.10 -0.61 26.57
C LEU A 76 -17.62 -0.44 26.59
N ILE A 77 -18.20 0.03 25.48
CA ILE A 77 -19.66 0.17 25.33
C ILE A 77 -20.33 -1.21 25.46
N TRP A 78 -19.74 -2.24 24.85
CA TRP A 78 -20.22 -3.61 25.00
C TRP A 78 -20.12 -4.11 26.45
N ALA A 79 -18.96 -3.95 27.10
CA ALA A 79 -18.72 -4.35 28.49
C ALA A 79 -19.68 -3.66 29.48
N ARG A 80 -20.00 -2.38 29.24
CA ARG A 80 -21.05 -1.64 29.98
C ARG A 80 -22.43 -2.25 29.83
N LYS A 81 -22.82 -2.56 28.58
CA LYS A 81 -24.13 -3.17 28.29
C LYS A 81 -24.28 -4.54 28.94
N GLU A 82 -23.21 -5.32 28.97
CA GLU A 82 -23.18 -6.64 29.61
C GLU A 82 -23.03 -6.58 31.14
N GLY A 83 -22.86 -5.40 31.73
CA GLY A 83 -22.74 -5.23 33.18
C GLY A 83 -21.44 -5.79 33.78
N ILE A 84 -20.41 -5.98 32.96
CA ILE A 84 -19.09 -6.52 33.36
C ILE A 84 -18.03 -5.44 33.54
N GLU A 85 -18.35 -4.16 33.27
CA GLU A 85 -17.42 -3.05 33.48
C GLU A 85 -17.06 -2.93 34.97
N THR A 86 -15.76 -3.05 35.26
CA THR A 86 -15.18 -2.75 36.57
C THR A 86 -14.09 -1.68 36.41
N PRO A 87 -13.73 -0.94 37.47
CA PRO A 87 -12.59 -0.01 37.43
C PRO A 87 -11.30 -0.71 36.97
N ALA A 88 -11.06 -1.94 37.44
CA ALA A 88 -9.92 -2.76 37.03
C ALA A 88 -9.97 -3.11 35.53
N LEU A 89 -11.13 -3.51 35.00
CA LEU A 89 -11.28 -3.77 33.56
C LEU A 89 -11.09 -2.49 32.72
N SER A 90 -11.55 -1.34 33.22
CA SER A 90 -11.40 -0.06 32.52
C SER A 90 -9.94 0.39 32.44
N GLU A 91 -9.20 0.28 33.54
CA GLU A 91 -7.75 0.56 33.58
C GLU A 91 -6.97 -0.43 32.70
N PHE A 92 -7.36 -1.70 32.76
CA PHE A 92 -6.83 -2.75 31.90
C PHE A 92 -6.99 -2.42 30.41
N LEU A 93 -8.19 -2.01 29.97
CA LEU A 93 -8.48 -1.72 28.55
C LEU A 93 -7.70 -0.52 28.02
N GLN A 94 -7.28 0.39 28.90
CA GLN A 94 -6.40 1.50 28.52
C GLN A 94 -5.00 1.02 28.13
N ARG A 95 -4.54 -0.11 28.69
CA ARG A 95 -3.21 -0.68 28.47
C ARG A 95 -3.19 -1.86 27.50
N ALA A 96 -4.34 -2.51 27.31
CA ALA A 96 -4.49 -3.61 26.37
C ALA A 96 -4.54 -3.08 24.92
N SER A 97 -3.95 -3.82 24.00
CA SER A 97 -4.11 -3.62 22.56
C SER A 97 -5.45 -4.18 22.07
N VAL A 98 -5.89 -3.77 20.88
CA VAL A 98 -7.15 -4.27 20.31
C VAL A 98 -7.18 -5.79 20.13
N TRP A 99 -6.05 -6.38 19.79
CA TRP A 99 -6.00 -7.83 19.60
C TRP A 99 -6.19 -8.55 20.93
N GLU A 100 -5.59 -8.05 22.03
CA GLU A 100 -5.78 -8.61 23.38
C GLU A 100 -7.23 -8.47 23.83
N ILE A 101 -7.85 -7.34 23.51
CA ILE A 101 -9.25 -7.09 23.82
C ILE A 101 -10.16 -8.08 23.10
N ARG A 102 -9.93 -8.32 21.80
CA ARG A 102 -10.68 -9.33 21.03
C ARG A 102 -10.48 -10.74 21.57
N ALA A 103 -9.25 -11.07 21.95
CA ALA A 103 -8.90 -12.38 22.52
C ALA A 103 -9.60 -12.63 23.86
N LEU A 104 -9.68 -11.61 24.71
CA LEU A 104 -10.26 -11.71 26.04
C LEU A 104 -11.77 -11.47 26.06
N ALA A 105 -12.34 -10.82 25.05
CA ALA A 105 -13.78 -10.54 24.96
C ALA A 105 -14.67 -11.79 25.17
N PRO A 106 -14.39 -12.96 24.57
CA PRO A 106 -15.16 -14.18 24.82
C PRO A 106 -15.04 -14.67 26.27
N LEU A 107 -13.88 -14.49 26.89
CA LEU A 107 -13.58 -14.91 28.27
C LEU A 107 -14.24 -14.01 29.32
N LEU A 108 -14.47 -12.75 28.96
CA LEU A 108 -15.10 -11.74 29.80
C LEU A 108 -16.62 -11.79 29.77
N ARG A 109 -17.23 -12.49 28.80
CA ARG A 109 -18.67 -12.73 28.82
C ARG A 109 -19.07 -13.37 30.15
N PRO A 110 -20.14 -12.92 30.81
CA PRO A 110 -20.70 -13.67 31.91
C PRO A 110 -21.01 -15.06 31.37
N ALA A 111 -20.40 -16.08 31.97
CA ALA A 111 -20.61 -17.46 31.55
C ALA A 111 -22.13 -17.72 31.51
N PHE A 112 -22.63 -18.04 30.32
CA PHE A 112 -23.58 -19.12 30.10
C PHE A 112 -24.38 -19.53 31.35
N THR A 113 -25.38 -18.74 31.73
CA THR A 113 -26.38 -19.15 32.72
C THR A 113 -27.27 -20.32 32.22
N SER A 114 -26.98 -20.90 31.04
CA SER A 114 -27.80 -21.93 30.41
C SER A 114 -27.03 -23.17 29.91
N ALA A 115 -25.83 -23.47 30.41
CA ALA A 115 -25.25 -24.83 30.25
C ALA A 115 -25.59 -25.74 31.46
N ALA A 116 -26.28 -25.21 32.47
CA ALA A 116 -26.76 -25.96 33.63
C ALA A 116 -28.29 -26.15 33.67
N GLN A 117 -29.04 -25.70 32.64
CA GLN A 117 -30.49 -25.88 32.54
C GLN A 117 -30.95 -26.18 31.10
N ASN A 118 -30.42 -27.23 30.47
CA ASN A 118 -31.13 -28.07 29.49
C ASN A 118 -30.17 -29.13 28.90
N PRO A 119 -30.28 -30.42 29.26
CA PRO A 119 -29.70 -31.50 28.48
C PRO A 119 -30.66 -31.79 27.31
N GLY A 120 -30.63 -30.96 26.28
CA GLY A 120 -31.48 -31.15 25.12
C GLY A 120 -31.32 -30.04 24.09
N SER A 121 -30.98 -30.47 22.87
CA SER A 121 -30.87 -29.67 21.63
C SER A 121 -29.66 -28.75 21.48
N GLY A 122 -28.47 -29.36 21.38
CA GLY A 122 -27.41 -28.88 20.48
C GLY A 122 -27.01 -30.06 19.60
N GLN A 123 -27.32 -30.00 18.29
CA GLN A 123 -26.85 -31.00 17.35
C GLN A 123 -25.32 -30.92 17.24
N PRO A 124 -24.59 -32.05 17.34
CA PRO A 124 -23.18 -32.08 17.02
C PRO A 124 -23.01 -32.15 15.50
N ILE A 125 -22.32 -31.18 14.91
CA ILE A 125 -21.77 -31.32 13.57
C ILE A 125 -20.50 -32.17 13.69
N GLY A 126 -20.49 -33.33 13.04
CA GLY A 126 -19.28 -34.08 12.69
C GLY A 126 -18.83 -35.15 13.69
N SER A 127 -19.41 -36.35 13.58
CA SER A 127 -18.98 -37.58 14.24
C SER A 127 -17.65 -38.13 13.70
N LEU A 128 -16.70 -38.43 14.59
CA LEU A 128 -15.67 -39.46 14.40
C LEU A 128 -16.11 -40.74 15.16
N PRO A 129 -15.86 -41.96 14.62
CA PRO A 129 -16.51 -43.18 15.11
C PRO A 129 -15.90 -43.68 16.43
N GLU A 130 -16.79 -44.03 17.35
CA GLU A 130 -16.52 -44.66 18.65
C GLU A 130 -15.85 -46.03 18.52
N THR A 131 -14.98 -46.37 19.48
CA THR A 131 -15.02 -47.71 20.08
C THR A 131 -14.72 -47.71 21.58
N ARG A 132 -15.63 -48.37 22.30
CA ARG A 132 -15.54 -49.06 23.61
C ARG A 132 -15.74 -48.25 24.91
N GLN A 133 -16.95 -48.46 25.46
CA GLN A 133 -17.29 -48.37 26.90
C GLN A 133 -16.50 -49.40 27.75
N PRO A 134 -16.49 -49.24 29.09
CA PRO A 134 -17.47 -50.00 29.87
C PRO A 134 -18.21 -49.20 30.96
N GLN A 135 -19.33 -49.81 31.36
CA GLN A 135 -20.46 -49.36 32.18
C GLN A 135 -20.15 -49.12 33.67
N SER A 136 -20.93 -48.24 34.32
CA SER A 136 -21.62 -48.55 35.60
C SER A 136 -22.77 -47.55 35.91
N THR A 137 -23.75 -48.04 36.68
CA THR A 137 -25.17 -47.65 36.85
C THR A 137 -25.49 -46.47 37.80
N PRO A 138 -26.76 -45.98 37.84
CA PRO A 138 -27.12 -44.62 38.28
C PRO A 138 -27.57 -44.50 39.75
N GLY A 139 -27.31 -43.34 40.36
CA GLY A 139 -27.73 -43.01 41.73
C GLY A 139 -28.19 -41.56 41.89
N LYS A 140 -29.51 -41.39 41.93
CA LYS A 140 -30.36 -40.38 42.60
C LYS A 140 -29.89 -38.92 42.74
N ASN A 141 -30.73 -38.04 42.17
CA ASN A 141 -30.91 -36.63 42.51
C ASN A 141 -30.88 -36.36 44.02
N SER A 142 -30.02 -35.43 44.42
CA SER A 142 -30.17 -34.61 45.62
C SER A 142 -30.01 -33.15 45.22
N GLN A 143 -31.06 -32.35 45.43
CA GLN A 143 -31.03 -30.89 45.42
C GLN A 143 -29.80 -30.38 46.18
N LEU A 144 -28.99 -29.55 45.52
CA LEU A 144 -27.88 -28.87 46.17
C LEU A 144 -28.42 -27.68 46.99
N PRO A 145 -28.09 -27.59 48.29
CA PRO A 145 -28.25 -26.37 49.05
C PRO A 145 -27.15 -25.38 48.63
N HIS A 146 -27.45 -24.08 48.62
CA HIS A 146 -26.39 -23.06 48.64
C HIS A 146 -25.69 -23.09 50.00
N PRO A 147 -24.35 -23.05 50.07
CA PRO A 147 -23.65 -22.58 51.25
C PRO A 147 -22.85 -21.28 50.98
N PRO A 148 -22.68 -20.41 51.99
CA PRO A 148 -21.59 -19.45 52.01
C PRO A 148 -20.31 -20.16 52.48
N GLY A 149 -19.24 -20.08 51.69
CA GLY A 149 -17.92 -20.66 51.99
C GLY A 149 -16.94 -20.44 50.83
N THR A 150 -15.69 -20.14 51.15
CA THR A 150 -14.56 -19.83 50.26
C THR A 150 -14.20 -20.96 49.27
N ASP A 151 -13.84 -20.59 48.04
CA ASP A 151 -13.15 -21.34 46.96
C ASP A 151 -13.84 -22.58 46.33
N SER A 152 -14.80 -22.35 45.42
CA SER A 152 -15.24 -23.40 44.46
C SER A 152 -14.27 -23.51 43.27
N TRP A 153 -14.11 -24.72 42.70
CA TRP A 153 -13.24 -24.94 41.52
C TRP A 153 -13.64 -24.02 40.36
N GLU A 154 -14.94 -23.80 40.14
CA GLU A 154 -15.43 -22.92 39.09
C GLU A 154 -14.97 -21.48 39.31
N GLN A 155 -15.13 -20.94 40.53
CA GLN A 155 -14.68 -19.58 40.85
C GLN A 155 -13.18 -19.41 40.64
N ARG A 156 -12.37 -20.40 41.05
CA ARG A 156 -10.93 -20.34 40.86
C ARG A 156 -10.54 -20.43 39.39
N ALA A 157 -11.11 -21.38 38.63
CA ALA A 157 -10.87 -21.50 37.19
C ALA A 157 -11.20 -20.19 36.45
N PHE A 158 -12.32 -19.54 36.77
CA PHE A 158 -12.67 -18.24 36.18
C PHE A 158 -11.71 -17.12 36.58
N SER A 159 -11.19 -17.13 37.82
CA SER A 159 -10.18 -16.15 38.23
C SER A 159 -8.88 -16.28 37.42
N VAL A 160 -8.45 -17.51 37.13
CA VAL A 160 -7.24 -17.79 36.33
C VAL A 160 -7.44 -17.40 34.87
N VAL A 161 -8.59 -17.74 34.29
CA VAL A 161 -8.92 -17.42 32.88
C VAL A 161 -8.98 -15.91 32.62
N ARG A 162 -9.25 -15.11 33.65
CA ARG A 162 -9.36 -13.64 33.57
C ARG A 162 -8.05 -12.92 33.92
N ASP A 163 -6.99 -13.65 34.21
CA ASP A 163 -5.66 -13.07 34.42
C ASP A 163 -5.03 -12.73 33.07
N LEU A 164 -4.88 -11.44 32.79
CA LEU A 164 -4.27 -10.95 31.56
C LEU A 164 -2.78 -11.24 31.50
N ASP A 165 -2.07 -11.02 32.59
CA ASP A 165 -0.61 -11.12 32.56
C ASP A 165 -0.23 -12.59 32.30
N LEU A 166 -1.02 -13.51 32.86
CA LEU A 166 -0.98 -14.91 32.46
C LEU A 166 -1.35 -15.10 30.99
N PHE A 167 -2.47 -14.55 30.51
CA PHE A 167 -2.88 -14.69 29.10
C PHE A 167 -1.79 -14.20 28.13
N ARG A 168 -1.13 -13.09 28.42
CA ARG A 168 0.01 -12.55 27.65
C ARG A 168 1.20 -13.51 27.67
N ALA A 169 1.59 -14.00 28.84
CA ALA A 169 2.68 -14.96 28.97
C ALA A 169 2.41 -16.25 28.19
N LEU A 170 1.15 -16.73 28.20
CA LEU A 170 0.71 -17.88 27.43
C LEU A 170 0.74 -17.61 25.93
N MET A 171 0.28 -16.43 25.49
CA MET A 171 0.37 -16.00 24.08
C MET A 171 1.81 -15.94 23.59
N ASP A 172 2.72 -15.34 24.37
CA ASP A 172 4.13 -15.23 24.01
C ASP A 172 4.79 -16.61 23.87
N THR A 173 4.48 -17.52 24.79
CA THR A 173 4.98 -18.89 24.76
C THR A 173 4.40 -19.67 23.58
N ALA A 174 3.09 -19.56 23.35
CA ALA A 174 2.42 -20.18 22.22
C ALA A 174 2.94 -19.66 20.88
N CYS A 175 3.26 -18.37 20.79
CA CYS A 175 3.84 -17.74 19.60
C CYS A 175 5.28 -18.22 19.34
N ARG A 176 6.10 -18.34 20.39
CA ARG A 176 7.52 -18.73 20.28
C ARG A 176 7.71 -20.23 20.01
N GLU A 177 6.89 -21.08 20.60
CA GLU A 177 7.08 -22.54 20.60
C GLU A 177 6.02 -23.29 19.80
N GLY A 178 4.97 -22.61 19.33
CA GLY A 178 3.94 -23.20 18.48
C GLY A 178 4.31 -23.21 17.00
N GLU A 179 3.61 -24.04 16.24
CA GLU A 179 3.80 -24.18 14.80
C GLU A 179 2.52 -23.91 14.01
N PHE A 180 2.65 -23.26 12.87
CA PHE A 180 1.61 -23.08 11.87
C PHE A 180 1.73 -24.15 10.79
N LEU A 181 0.58 -24.71 10.40
CA LEU A 181 0.47 -25.69 9.32
C LEU A 181 -0.73 -25.39 8.42
N LEU A 182 -0.47 -25.27 7.11
CA LEU A 182 -1.52 -25.25 6.09
C LEU A 182 -1.78 -26.66 5.56
N SER A 183 -3.02 -27.12 5.72
CA SER A 183 -3.46 -28.45 5.28
C SER A 183 -4.53 -28.36 4.20
N LYS A 184 -4.59 -29.38 3.33
CA LYS A 184 -5.65 -29.53 2.34
C LYS A 184 -6.87 -30.21 2.98
N VAL A 185 -8.07 -29.82 2.58
CA VAL A 185 -9.30 -30.55 2.93
C VAL A 185 -9.34 -31.91 2.20
N GLU A 186 -9.59 -32.99 2.93
CA GLU A 186 -9.77 -34.32 2.32
C GLU A 186 -10.95 -34.34 1.35
N GLY A 187 -10.75 -34.91 0.16
CA GLY A 187 -11.78 -34.97 -0.89
C GLY A 187 -11.97 -33.68 -1.70
N ALA A 188 -11.29 -32.57 -1.36
CA ALA A 188 -11.34 -31.35 -2.15
C ALA A 188 -10.55 -31.45 -3.47
N SER A 189 -10.91 -30.59 -4.43
CA SER A 189 -10.16 -30.37 -5.68
C SER A 189 -8.66 -30.14 -5.41
N PRO A 190 -7.77 -30.50 -6.35
CA PRO A 190 -6.34 -30.20 -6.20
C PRO A 190 -6.13 -28.70 -5.95
N LEU A 191 -5.30 -28.38 -4.97
CA LEU A 191 -4.94 -27.00 -4.68
C LEU A 191 -4.18 -26.42 -5.88
N PRO A 192 -4.48 -25.18 -6.31
CA PRO A 192 -3.69 -24.50 -7.31
C PRO A 192 -2.19 -24.45 -6.96
N ALA A 193 -1.32 -24.37 -7.97
CA ALA A 193 0.14 -24.44 -7.79
C ALA A 193 0.71 -23.39 -6.81
N ARG A 194 0.04 -22.26 -6.64
CA ARG A 194 0.43 -21.20 -5.68
C ARG A 194 0.39 -21.64 -4.22
N PHE A 195 -0.40 -22.66 -3.87
CA PHE A 195 -0.47 -23.19 -2.50
C PHE A 195 0.62 -24.24 -2.22
N SER A 196 1.14 -24.89 -3.26
CA SER A 196 2.08 -26.00 -3.15
C SER A 196 3.33 -25.73 -2.28
N PRO A 197 3.94 -24.53 -2.26
CA PRO A 197 5.10 -24.27 -1.42
C PRO A 197 4.84 -24.35 0.09
N TRP A 198 3.57 -24.22 0.51
CA TRP A 198 3.19 -24.04 1.92
C TRP A 198 2.41 -25.23 2.49
N VAL A 199 1.74 -26.01 1.64
CA VAL A 199 0.91 -27.14 2.08
C VAL A 199 1.78 -28.24 2.68
N GLY A 200 1.43 -28.67 3.90
CA GLY A 200 2.14 -29.74 4.62
C GLY A 200 3.49 -29.33 5.21
N ARG A 201 3.88 -28.06 5.09
CA ARG A 201 5.10 -27.51 5.70
C ARG A 201 4.76 -26.89 7.05
N SER A 202 5.35 -27.41 8.12
CA SER A 202 5.27 -26.80 9.45
C SER A 202 6.25 -25.63 9.55
N VAL A 203 5.80 -24.50 10.12
CA VAL A 203 6.61 -23.29 10.30
C VAL A 203 6.38 -22.74 11.71
N PRO A 204 7.42 -22.30 12.46
CA PRO A 204 7.22 -21.64 13.74
C PRO A 204 6.29 -20.43 13.62
N ILE A 205 5.38 -20.25 14.59
CA ILE A 205 4.36 -19.19 14.56
C ILE A 205 5.00 -17.79 14.42
N ASP A 206 6.11 -17.54 15.10
CA ASP A 206 6.83 -16.27 15.05
C ASP A 206 7.48 -15.95 13.68
N GLN A 207 7.65 -16.96 12.83
CA GLN A 207 8.33 -16.91 11.53
C GLN A 207 7.41 -17.19 10.34
N VAL A 208 6.09 -17.27 10.55
CA VAL A 208 5.14 -17.53 9.46
C VAL A 208 5.25 -16.45 8.39
N PRO A 209 5.57 -16.80 7.13
CA PRO A 209 5.60 -15.84 6.05
C PRO A 209 4.21 -15.27 5.77
N ALA A 210 4.16 -13.97 5.46
CA ALA A 210 2.90 -13.28 5.17
C ALA A 210 2.09 -13.98 4.07
N GLU A 211 2.77 -14.46 3.02
CA GLU A 211 2.15 -15.20 1.91
C GLU A 211 1.49 -16.51 2.39
N ALA A 212 2.14 -17.26 3.28
CA ALA A 212 1.63 -18.52 3.81
C ALA A 212 0.33 -18.31 4.60
N MET A 213 0.30 -17.29 5.48
CA MET A 213 -0.89 -16.96 6.26
C MET A 213 -2.04 -16.47 5.38
N LEU A 214 -1.76 -15.60 4.40
CA LEU A 214 -2.79 -15.07 3.49
C LEU A 214 -3.36 -16.15 2.57
N LEU A 215 -2.50 -17.00 1.99
CA LEU A 215 -2.96 -18.15 1.21
C LEU A 215 -3.73 -19.13 2.09
N GLY A 216 -3.31 -19.34 3.33
CA GLY A 216 -4.05 -20.16 4.27
C GLY A 216 -5.47 -19.63 4.54
N SER A 217 -5.59 -18.33 4.84
CA SER A 217 -6.88 -17.65 5.00
C SER A 217 -7.74 -17.74 3.74
N LEU A 218 -7.15 -17.55 2.55
CA LEU A 218 -7.85 -17.70 1.28
C LEU A 218 -8.32 -19.14 1.04
N ALA A 219 -7.52 -20.14 1.44
CA ALA A 219 -7.87 -21.55 1.33
C ALA A 219 -9.05 -21.91 2.24
N GLU A 220 -9.09 -21.35 3.46
CA GLU A 220 -10.23 -21.50 4.38
C GLU A 220 -11.50 -20.88 3.79
N GLU A 221 -11.44 -19.65 3.29
CA GLU A 221 -12.59 -18.96 2.66
C GLU A 221 -13.13 -19.73 1.43
N GLN A 222 -12.25 -20.34 0.65
CA GLN A 222 -12.62 -21.11 -0.55
C GLN A 222 -12.93 -22.59 -0.25
N ASN A 223 -12.88 -23.00 1.01
CA ASN A 223 -13.05 -24.40 1.43
C ASN A 223 -12.11 -25.39 0.70
N LEU A 224 -10.88 -24.94 0.42
CA LEU A 224 -9.84 -25.74 -0.24
C LEU A 224 -8.80 -26.28 0.77
N GLY A 225 -8.65 -25.61 1.91
CA GLY A 225 -7.67 -25.94 2.95
C GLY A 225 -8.07 -25.35 4.30
N TYR A 226 -7.28 -25.66 5.33
CA TYR A 226 -7.45 -25.11 6.69
C TYR A 226 -6.10 -24.84 7.36
N CYS A 227 -6.05 -23.80 8.18
CA CYS A 227 -4.87 -23.41 8.95
C CYS A 227 -4.96 -24.00 10.37
N THR A 228 -3.92 -24.74 10.76
CA THR A 228 -3.80 -25.29 12.12
C THR A 228 -2.66 -24.58 12.85
N LEU A 229 -2.89 -24.23 14.11
CA LEU A 229 -1.83 -23.81 15.03
C LEU A 229 -1.61 -24.94 16.05
N ASN A 230 -0.45 -25.59 15.99
CA ASN A 230 -0.03 -26.61 16.93
C ASN A 230 0.63 -25.91 18.12
N LEU A 231 -0.12 -25.71 19.20
CA LEU A 231 0.36 -25.00 20.40
C LEU A 231 1.07 -25.96 21.38
N PRO A 232 2.06 -25.49 22.15
CA PRO A 232 2.81 -26.29 23.12
C PRO A 232 2.01 -26.55 24.40
N LEU A 233 0.91 -27.32 24.31
CA LEU A 233 -0.10 -27.46 25.37
C LEU A 233 0.48 -27.86 26.74
N ALA A 234 1.49 -28.74 26.76
CA ALA A 234 2.14 -29.15 28.01
C ALA A 234 2.86 -27.97 28.68
N GLN A 235 3.60 -27.17 27.92
CA GLN A 235 4.32 -26.00 28.43
C GLN A 235 3.35 -24.91 28.92
N LEU A 236 2.26 -24.69 28.18
CA LEU A 236 1.22 -23.74 28.57
C LEU A 236 0.53 -24.16 29.88
N ALA A 237 0.24 -25.46 30.05
CA ALA A 237 -0.33 -25.98 31.29
C ALA A 237 0.63 -25.81 32.48
N ILE A 238 1.94 -26.05 32.29
CA ILE A 238 2.96 -25.82 33.32
C ILE A 238 2.97 -24.35 33.74
N GLN A 239 2.93 -23.41 32.81
CA GLN A 239 2.91 -21.96 33.13
C GLN A 239 1.67 -21.54 33.92
N ILE A 240 0.50 -22.10 33.60
CA ILE A 240 -0.73 -21.85 34.37
C ILE A 240 -0.56 -22.33 35.82
N GLU A 241 0.03 -23.51 36.01
CA GLU A 241 0.28 -24.10 37.33
C GLU A 241 1.35 -23.35 38.13
N GLU A 242 2.44 -22.91 37.49
CA GLU A 242 3.48 -22.08 38.12
C GLU A 242 2.95 -20.72 38.58
N ALA A 243 2.10 -20.08 37.77
CA ALA A 243 1.46 -18.82 38.12
C ALA A 243 0.38 -18.99 39.21
N ASN A 244 -0.19 -20.19 39.36
CA ASN A 244 -1.30 -20.48 40.28
C ASN A 244 -1.04 -21.79 41.03
N PRO A 245 -0.06 -21.82 41.96
CA PRO A 245 0.36 -23.05 42.64
C PRO A 245 -0.74 -23.65 43.53
N ASP A 246 -1.72 -22.85 43.95
CA ASP A 246 -2.88 -23.30 44.69
C ASP A 246 -3.79 -24.22 43.85
N LEU A 247 -3.69 -24.23 42.51
CA LEU A 247 -4.42 -25.17 41.65
C LEU A 247 -4.12 -26.64 41.95
N LEU A 248 -2.96 -26.93 42.55
CA LEU A 248 -2.59 -28.27 43.04
C LEU A 248 -3.64 -28.85 44.00
N GLN A 249 -4.37 -28.02 44.74
CA GLN A 249 -5.38 -28.47 45.69
C GLN A 249 -6.67 -28.97 45.02
N PHE A 250 -6.89 -28.65 43.74
CA PHE A 250 -8.11 -28.99 43.00
C PHE A 250 -7.96 -30.22 42.08
N GLY A 251 -6.84 -30.95 42.16
CA GLY A 251 -6.60 -32.10 41.30
C GLY A 251 -5.91 -33.27 41.99
N ALA A 252 -6.51 -34.45 41.91
CA ALA A 252 -5.76 -35.70 42.05
C ALA A 252 -4.84 -35.85 40.82
N GLY A 253 -3.59 -35.38 40.93
CA GLY A 253 -2.53 -35.60 39.95
C GLY A 253 -2.25 -34.49 38.94
N GLY A 254 -2.35 -33.20 39.30
CA GLY A 254 -1.78 -32.10 38.49
C GLY A 254 -2.51 -31.73 37.18
N ARG A 255 -3.80 -32.08 37.04
CA ARG A 255 -4.56 -31.86 35.78
C ARG A 255 -5.47 -30.62 35.76
N ALA A 256 -5.49 -29.82 36.83
CA ALA A 256 -6.38 -28.66 36.92
C ALA A 256 -6.00 -27.58 35.88
N ALA A 257 -4.71 -27.31 35.72
CA ALA A 257 -4.19 -26.37 34.72
C ALA A 257 -4.52 -26.80 33.29
N SER A 258 -4.30 -28.07 32.92
CA SER A 258 -4.68 -28.61 31.61
C SER A 258 -6.18 -28.49 31.35
N LYS A 259 -7.02 -28.79 32.35
CA LYS A 259 -8.48 -28.63 32.21
C LYS A 259 -8.88 -27.18 31.95
N ILE A 260 -8.24 -26.22 32.63
CA ILE A 260 -8.47 -24.78 32.40
C ILE A 260 -8.05 -24.40 30.98
N LEU A 261 -6.85 -24.83 30.56
CA LEU A 261 -6.34 -24.59 29.21
C LEU A 261 -7.32 -25.11 28.15
N ASP A 262 -7.63 -26.41 28.19
CA ASP A 262 -8.46 -27.08 27.17
C ASP A 262 -9.89 -26.55 27.13
N SER A 263 -10.48 -26.24 28.29
CA SER A 263 -11.91 -25.87 28.37
C SER A 263 -12.16 -24.39 28.09
N TYR A 264 -11.17 -23.52 28.36
CA TYR A 264 -11.40 -22.07 28.36
C TYR A 264 -10.38 -21.28 27.55
N LEU A 265 -9.09 -21.61 27.59
CA LEU A 265 -8.04 -20.74 27.04
C LEU A 265 -7.56 -21.16 25.64
N LEU A 266 -7.63 -22.44 25.28
CA LEU A 266 -7.07 -22.94 24.02
C LEU A 266 -7.66 -22.26 22.78
N GLU A 267 -8.99 -22.20 22.70
CA GLU A 267 -9.67 -21.58 21.56
C GLU A 267 -9.41 -20.06 21.49
N PRO A 268 -9.56 -19.27 22.57
CA PRO A 268 -9.19 -17.86 22.57
C PRO A 268 -7.72 -17.59 22.23
N LEU A 269 -6.78 -18.37 22.75
CA LEU A 269 -5.35 -18.25 22.41
C LEU A 269 -5.13 -18.52 20.91
N THR A 270 -5.73 -19.59 20.39
CA THR A 270 -5.62 -19.96 18.97
C THR A 270 -6.19 -18.88 18.07
N GLN A 271 -7.39 -18.38 18.36
CA GLN A 271 -8.02 -17.33 17.56
C GLN A 271 -7.24 -16.02 17.64
N ALA A 272 -6.75 -15.64 18.82
CA ALA A 272 -5.94 -14.43 19.01
C ALA A 272 -4.63 -14.49 18.21
N LEU A 273 -3.95 -15.64 18.20
CA LEU A 273 -2.76 -15.85 17.40
C LEU A 273 -3.07 -15.78 15.91
N LYS A 274 -4.14 -16.44 15.45
CA LYS A 274 -4.56 -16.38 14.04
C LYS A 274 -4.87 -14.96 13.60
N ASP A 275 -5.65 -14.20 14.38
CA ASP A 275 -6.00 -12.81 14.07
C ASP A 275 -4.76 -11.92 14.01
N ASN A 276 -3.84 -12.06 14.96
CA ASN A 276 -2.59 -11.30 15.01
C ASN A 276 -1.70 -11.64 13.80
N LEU A 277 -1.53 -12.92 13.48
CA LEU A 277 -0.79 -13.37 12.30
C LEU A 277 -1.40 -12.82 11.01
N LEU A 278 -2.73 -12.83 10.88
CA LEU A 278 -3.43 -12.34 9.71
C LEU A 278 -3.26 -10.82 9.56
N ASP A 279 -3.39 -10.05 10.64
CA ASP A 279 -3.19 -8.59 10.61
C ASP A 279 -1.74 -8.23 10.25
N ARG A 280 -0.75 -8.92 10.83
CA ARG A 280 0.67 -8.78 10.48
C ARG A 280 0.95 -9.15 9.03
N ALA A 281 0.41 -10.28 8.56
CA ALA A 281 0.58 -10.76 7.21
C ALA A 281 -0.02 -9.80 6.18
N GLN A 282 -1.22 -9.27 6.43
CA GLN A 282 -1.83 -8.24 5.59
C GLN A 282 -0.96 -6.99 5.51
N LYS A 283 -0.47 -6.48 6.65
CA LYS A 283 0.40 -5.28 6.67
C LYS A 283 1.68 -5.51 5.87
N ALA A 284 2.41 -6.59 6.16
CA ALA A 284 3.66 -6.92 5.47
C ALA A 284 3.46 -7.14 3.96
N TRP A 285 2.37 -7.79 3.55
CA TRP A 285 2.07 -7.98 2.13
C TRP A 285 1.73 -6.66 1.43
N ILE A 286 0.91 -5.82 2.06
CA ILE A 286 0.56 -4.50 1.54
C ILE A 286 1.82 -3.64 1.35
N ASP A 287 2.73 -3.62 2.33
CA ASP A 287 3.96 -2.85 2.25
C ASP A 287 4.87 -3.38 1.12
N LEU A 288 4.96 -4.71 0.94
CA LEU A 288 5.67 -5.33 -0.19
C LEU A 288 5.05 -4.92 -1.54
N GLN A 289 3.72 -4.90 -1.66
CA GLN A 289 3.05 -4.44 -2.88
C GLN A 289 3.25 -2.94 -3.12
N CYS A 290 3.28 -2.13 -2.08
CA CYS A 290 3.59 -0.70 -2.18
C CYS A 290 5.01 -0.46 -2.71
N GLN A 291 5.99 -1.22 -2.21
CA GLN A 291 7.36 -1.16 -2.71
C GLN A 291 7.45 -1.62 -4.17
N ALA A 292 6.77 -2.71 -4.53
CA ALA A 292 6.70 -3.18 -5.92
C ALA A 292 6.09 -2.10 -6.83
N PHE A 293 5.04 -1.42 -6.37
CA PHE A 293 4.41 -0.34 -7.11
C PHE A 293 5.30 0.89 -7.31
N GLN A 294 6.04 1.31 -6.28
CA GLN A 294 7.03 2.39 -6.41
C GLN A 294 8.13 2.05 -7.40
N ASN A 295 8.57 0.78 -7.42
CA ASN A 295 9.52 0.31 -8.42
C ASN A 295 8.95 0.39 -9.84
N LEU A 296 7.64 0.15 -10.04
CA LEU A 296 6.98 0.33 -11.34
C LEU A 296 6.95 1.80 -11.78
N LEU A 297 6.67 2.72 -10.84
CA LEU A 297 6.62 4.15 -11.15
C LEU A 297 7.99 4.74 -11.52
N THR A 298 9.08 4.14 -11.02
CA THR A 298 10.46 4.59 -11.24
C THR A 298 11.18 3.84 -12.37
N GLN A 299 10.50 2.93 -13.08
CA GLN A 299 11.01 2.21 -14.27
C GLN A 299 11.10 3.12 -15.52
N THR A 300 11.71 4.30 -15.40
CA THR A 300 11.94 5.16 -16.56
C THR A 300 13.11 4.64 -17.40
N THR A 301 12.93 4.61 -18.71
CA THR A 301 13.97 4.18 -19.65
C THR A 301 14.25 5.31 -20.63
N GLY A 302 15.53 5.64 -20.82
CA GLY A 302 16.02 6.87 -21.46
C GLY A 302 15.80 7.00 -22.98
N GLY A 303 14.73 6.44 -23.53
CA GLY A 303 14.45 6.49 -24.96
C GLY A 303 14.02 7.89 -25.43
N ARG A 304 14.95 8.68 -25.98
CA ARG A 304 14.61 9.81 -26.86
C ARG A 304 14.32 9.26 -28.26
N GLY A 305 13.20 9.65 -28.88
CA GLY A 305 12.83 9.22 -30.23
C GLY A 305 11.66 8.22 -30.26
N ARG A 306 11.53 7.48 -31.37
CA ARG A 306 10.46 6.50 -31.55
C ARG A 306 10.73 5.20 -30.80
N ILE A 307 9.67 4.65 -30.20
CA ILE A 307 9.75 3.47 -29.34
C ILE A 307 8.88 2.36 -29.93
N ALA A 308 9.37 1.12 -29.94
CA ALA A 308 8.55 -0.05 -30.23
C ALA A 308 8.24 -0.82 -28.95
N GLY A 309 6.98 -0.98 -28.61
CA GLY A 309 6.50 -1.89 -27.58
C GLY A 309 6.14 -3.24 -28.16
N ILE A 310 6.50 -4.32 -27.46
CA ILE A 310 6.20 -5.69 -27.86
C ILE A 310 5.49 -6.40 -26.71
N HIS A 311 4.32 -6.96 -26.97
CA HIS A 311 3.64 -7.90 -26.08
C HIS A 311 3.90 -9.34 -26.57
N PRO A 312 4.73 -10.13 -25.88
CA PRO A 312 5.11 -11.46 -26.34
C PRO A 312 4.14 -12.53 -25.80
N ASP A 313 3.55 -13.31 -26.70
CA ASP A 313 2.69 -14.45 -26.34
C ASP A 313 2.91 -15.66 -27.25
N PHE A 314 2.94 -16.86 -26.65
CA PHE A 314 3.19 -18.10 -27.37
C PHE A 314 2.02 -18.51 -28.29
N ARG A 315 0.78 -18.23 -27.89
CA ARG A 315 -0.42 -18.76 -28.56
C ARG A 315 -0.93 -17.84 -29.67
N SER A 316 -0.97 -16.55 -29.38
CA SER A 316 -1.54 -15.52 -30.25
C SER A 316 -0.48 -14.80 -31.09
N GLY A 317 0.81 -15.03 -30.80
CA GLY A 317 1.94 -14.34 -31.42
C GLY A 317 2.33 -13.07 -30.65
N CYS A 318 3.45 -12.47 -31.05
CA CYS A 318 3.99 -11.28 -30.39
C CYS A 318 3.45 -10.02 -31.10
N ALA A 319 2.59 -9.26 -30.44
CA ALA A 319 2.08 -8.01 -30.97
C ALA A 319 3.10 -6.88 -30.80
N VAL A 320 3.22 -6.01 -31.80
CA VAL A 320 4.14 -4.88 -31.82
C VAL A 320 3.37 -3.58 -32.04
N ALA A 321 3.71 -2.54 -31.30
CA ALA A 321 3.19 -1.18 -31.46
C ALA A 321 4.35 -0.19 -31.49
N VAL A 322 4.43 0.64 -32.52
CA VAL A 322 5.46 1.69 -32.66
C VAL A 322 4.83 3.04 -32.32
N ILE A 323 5.44 3.78 -31.42
CA ILE A 323 5.01 5.14 -31.05
C ILE A 323 6.07 6.18 -31.43
N ASP A 324 5.61 7.39 -31.74
CA ASP A 324 6.48 8.56 -31.90
C ASP A 324 6.87 9.21 -30.56
N GLU A 325 7.62 10.31 -30.63
CA GLU A 325 8.07 11.09 -29.49
C GLU A 325 6.92 11.69 -28.66
N SER A 326 5.72 11.81 -29.22
CA SER A 326 4.52 12.27 -28.52
C SER A 326 3.77 11.13 -27.83
N GLY A 327 4.09 9.89 -28.16
CA GLY A 327 3.39 8.69 -27.70
C GLY A 327 2.20 8.28 -28.58
N ALA A 328 2.07 8.88 -29.76
CA ALA A 328 1.04 8.52 -30.75
C ALA A 328 1.47 7.26 -31.52
N LEU A 329 0.53 6.36 -31.82
CA LEU A 329 0.81 5.12 -32.56
C LEU A 329 1.11 5.45 -34.03
N CYS A 330 2.27 5.02 -34.52
CA CYS A 330 2.70 5.17 -35.90
C CYS A 330 2.47 3.91 -36.74
N ASP A 331 2.71 2.73 -36.15
CA ASP A 331 2.66 1.44 -36.85
C ASP A 331 2.36 0.30 -35.87
N GLN A 332 1.86 -0.83 -36.39
CA GLN A 332 1.56 -2.03 -35.61
C GLN A 332 1.84 -3.29 -36.42
N ALA A 333 2.24 -4.37 -35.75
CA ALA A 333 2.48 -5.66 -36.39
C ALA A 333 2.15 -6.84 -35.47
N LEU A 334 2.03 -8.03 -36.06
CA LEU A 334 1.92 -9.29 -35.32
C LEU A 334 2.99 -10.26 -35.81
N LEU A 335 3.96 -10.54 -34.95
CA LEU A 335 5.03 -11.50 -35.20
C LEU A 335 4.60 -12.89 -34.74
N ARG A 336 5.07 -13.93 -35.43
CA ARG A 336 4.72 -15.33 -35.11
C ARG A 336 5.97 -16.22 -34.97
N PRO A 337 6.95 -15.83 -34.14
CA PRO A 337 8.23 -16.52 -34.10
C PRO A 337 8.17 -17.94 -33.54
N HIS A 338 7.07 -18.30 -32.87
CA HIS A 338 6.88 -19.60 -32.22
C HIS A 338 6.13 -20.62 -33.08
N GLU A 339 5.57 -20.23 -34.24
CA GLU A 339 4.79 -21.15 -35.07
C GLU A 339 5.65 -22.13 -35.89
N SER A 340 6.80 -21.67 -36.41
CA SER A 340 7.74 -22.50 -37.17
C SER A 340 9.08 -21.78 -37.36
N LEU A 341 10.13 -22.51 -37.75
CA LEU A 341 11.43 -21.91 -38.10
C LEU A 341 11.31 -20.85 -39.20
N LYS A 342 10.49 -21.11 -40.23
CA LYS A 342 10.22 -20.14 -41.31
C LYS A 342 9.59 -18.85 -40.78
N GLN A 343 8.63 -18.97 -39.86
CA GLN A 343 7.99 -17.80 -39.26
C GLN A 343 8.91 -17.05 -38.29
N ARG A 344 9.83 -17.76 -37.62
CA ARG A 344 10.91 -17.14 -36.83
C ARG A 344 11.81 -16.27 -37.71
N GLU A 345 12.29 -16.81 -38.82
CA GLU A 345 13.15 -16.07 -39.77
C GLU A 345 12.42 -14.86 -40.36
N ALA A 346 11.15 -15.02 -40.75
CA ALA A 346 10.32 -13.93 -41.24
C ALA A 346 10.10 -12.85 -40.18
N SER A 347 9.79 -13.25 -38.94
CA SER A 347 9.61 -12.32 -37.82
C SER A 347 10.89 -11.55 -37.50
N ARG A 348 12.05 -12.23 -37.53
CA ARG A 348 13.37 -11.64 -37.35
C ARG A 348 13.68 -10.59 -38.42
N ALA A 349 13.48 -10.94 -39.69
CA ALA A 349 13.75 -10.03 -40.81
C ALA A 349 12.82 -8.81 -40.78
N TYR A 350 11.53 -9.03 -40.51
CA TYR A 350 10.55 -7.95 -40.40
C TYR A 350 10.86 -7.02 -39.23
N LEU A 351 11.28 -7.55 -38.08
CA LEU A 351 11.67 -6.73 -36.92
C LEU A 351 12.88 -5.84 -37.24
N ALA A 352 13.88 -6.36 -37.95
CA ALA A 352 15.02 -5.57 -38.40
C ALA A 352 14.62 -4.46 -39.39
N GLU A 353 13.72 -4.76 -40.33
CA GLU A 353 13.15 -3.78 -41.25
C GLU A 353 12.37 -2.69 -40.51
N LEU A 354 11.54 -3.07 -39.53
CA LEU A 354 10.73 -2.14 -38.74
C LEU A 354 11.62 -1.17 -37.95
N ILE A 355 12.70 -1.67 -37.34
CA ILE A 355 13.70 -0.87 -36.62
C ILE A 355 14.33 0.18 -37.54
N GLN A 356 14.74 -0.22 -38.75
CA GLN A 356 15.34 0.72 -39.71
C GLN A 356 14.33 1.73 -40.24
N ARG A 357 13.14 1.27 -40.65
CA ARG A 357 12.10 2.11 -41.25
C ARG A 357 11.67 3.25 -40.33
N HIS A 358 11.50 2.95 -39.04
CA HIS A 358 11.01 3.92 -38.06
C HIS A 358 12.11 4.59 -37.26
N GLU A 359 13.38 4.24 -37.49
CA GLU A 359 14.52 4.73 -36.71
C GLU A 359 14.32 4.52 -35.20
N ILE A 360 13.86 3.31 -34.83
CA ILE A 360 13.49 2.99 -33.45
C ILE A 360 14.72 3.16 -32.55
N SER A 361 14.58 3.96 -31.50
CA SER A 361 15.65 4.20 -30.52
C SER A 361 15.59 3.27 -29.32
N LEU A 362 14.41 2.74 -29.00
CA LEU A 362 14.17 1.83 -27.88
C LEU A 362 13.14 0.76 -28.27
N VAL A 363 13.43 -0.50 -27.94
CA VAL A 363 12.47 -1.60 -27.97
C VAL A 363 12.14 -2.02 -26.53
N ALA A 364 10.88 -1.79 -26.15
CA ALA A 364 10.31 -2.20 -24.87
C ALA A 364 9.60 -3.55 -25.02
N ILE A 365 10.08 -4.58 -24.34
CA ILE A 365 9.48 -5.92 -24.35
C ILE A 365 8.70 -6.10 -23.06
N GLY A 366 7.42 -6.45 -23.18
CA GLY A 366 6.58 -6.71 -22.03
C GLY A 366 6.99 -8.00 -21.30
N LYS A 367 6.99 -7.94 -19.97
CA LYS A 367 7.34 -9.05 -19.08
C LYS A 367 6.20 -10.07 -19.02
N ALA A 368 6.12 -10.90 -20.06
CA ALA A 368 5.17 -12.00 -20.20
C ALA A 368 5.91 -13.34 -20.37
N PRO A 369 5.25 -14.51 -20.34
CA PRO A 369 5.92 -15.82 -20.40
C PRO A 369 6.91 -15.98 -21.56
N ALA A 370 6.63 -15.40 -22.73
CA ALA A 370 7.48 -15.48 -23.93
C ALA A 370 8.53 -14.36 -24.06
N HIS A 371 8.73 -13.49 -23.06
CA HIS A 371 9.63 -12.35 -23.18
C HIS A 371 11.07 -12.75 -23.50
N ARG A 372 11.62 -13.78 -22.83
CA ARG A 372 13.01 -14.22 -23.05
C ARG A 372 13.28 -14.66 -24.49
N ASP A 373 12.33 -15.37 -25.10
CA ASP A 373 12.43 -15.77 -26.50
C ASP A 373 12.37 -14.57 -27.44
N MET A 374 11.59 -13.55 -27.08
CA MET A 374 11.48 -12.30 -27.82
C MET A 374 12.75 -11.45 -27.68
N GLU A 375 13.39 -11.42 -26.52
CA GLU A 375 14.70 -10.79 -26.30
C GLU A 375 15.77 -11.44 -27.20
N ALA A 376 15.78 -12.78 -27.27
CA ALA A 376 16.68 -13.51 -28.17
C ALA A 376 16.41 -13.21 -29.65
N LEU A 377 15.13 -13.17 -30.05
CA LEU A 377 14.75 -12.84 -31.42
C LEU A 377 15.14 -11.39 -31.79
N LEU A 378 14.99 -10.44 -30.86
CA LEU A 378 15.42 -9.06 -31.05
C LEU A 378 16.94 -8.98 -31.21
N ALA A 379 17.72 -9.70 -30.40
CA ALA A 379 19.17 -9.76 -30.56
C ALA A 379 19.58 -10.29 -31.95
N GLU A 380 18.90 -11.33 -32.44
CA GLU A 380 19.11 -11.84 -33.80
C GLU A 380 18.71 -10.81 -34.88
N ALA A 381 17.62 -10.07 -34.68
CA ALA A 381 17.20 -9.02 -35.61
C ALA A 381 18.19 -7.85 -35.63
N MET A 382 18.72 -7.46 -34.47
CA MET A 382 19.76 -6.43 -34.35
C MET A 382 21.08 -6.82 -35.02
N ALA A 383 21.35 -8.13 -35.18
CA ALA A 383 22.50 -8.62 -35.92
C ALA A 383 22.33 -8.52 -37.45
N LEU A 384 21.09 -8.41 -37.95
CA LEU A 384 20.80 -8.14 -39.37
C LEU A 384 20.96 -6.65 -39.74
N LEU A 385 21.01 -5.76 -38.74
CA LEU A 385 21.27 -4.36 -38.95
C LEU A 385 22.75 -4.17 -39.33
N GLY A 386 23.02 -3.37 -40.37
CA GLY A 386 24.40 -3.07 -40.79
C GLY A 386 25.22 -2.45 -39.66
N GLU A 387 26.55 -2.59 -39.70
CA GLU A 387 27.45 -2.14 -38.63
C GLU A 387 27.36 -0.62 -38.33
N THR A 388 26.94 0.17 -39.32
CA THR A 388 26.75 1.62 -39.20
C THR A 388 25.35 2.03 -38.73
N ALA A 389 24.40 1.10 -38.65
CA ALA A 389 23.04 1.37 -38.20
C ALA A 389 23.01 1.54 -36.68
N ARG A 390 22.33 2.59 -36.22
CA ARG A 390 22.08 2.78 -34.78
C ARG A 390 21.17 1.66 -34.27
N LYS A 391 21.66 0.87 -33.34
CA LYS A 391 20.89 -0.20 -32.70
C LYS A 391 20.03 0.39 -31.58
N PRO A 392 18.75 -0.01 -31.45
CA PRO A 392 17.91 0.44 -30.37
C PRO A 392 18.42 -0.10 -29.04
N GLU A 393 18.18 0.67 -27.97
CA GLU A 393 18.24 0.13 -26.62
C GLU A 393 17.12 -0.89 -26.40
N GLN A 394 17.35 -1.86 -25.52
CA GLN A 394 16.37 -2.88 -25.16
C GLN A 394 16.04 -2.77 -23.68
N VAL A 395 14.75 -2.87 -23.36
CA VAL A 395 14.30 -2.93 -21.97
C VAL A 395 13.11 -3.87 -21.79
N VAL A 396 13.04 -4.51 -20.63
CA VAL A 396 11.88 -5.32 -20.22
C VAL A 396 11.00 -4.49 -19.30
N ILE A 397 9.71 -4.38 -19.65
CA ILE A 397 8.73 -3.54 -18.96
C ILE A 397 7.63 -4.44 -18.40
N SER A 398 7.18 -4.16 -17.17
CA SER A 398 6.04 -4.88 -16.59
C SER A 398 4.78 -4.73 -17.46
N GLU A 399 4.00 -5.80 -17.64
CA GLU A 399 2.66 -5.76 -18.26
C GLU A 399 1.53 -5.72 -17.21
N ALA A 400 1.85 -5.40 -15.96
CA ALA A 400 0.85 -5.28 -14.90
C ALA A 400 -0.26 -4.29 -15.30
N GLY A 401 -1.50 -4.58 -14.90
CA GLY A 401 -2.70 -3.83 -15.28
C GLY A 401 -3.48 -4.40 -16.46
N GLY A 402 -2.89 -5.32 -17.24
CA GLY A 402 -3.57 -5.99 -18.34
C GLY A 402 -3.90 -5.05 -19.50
N VAL A 403 -5.06 -5.26 -20.15
CA VAL A 403 -5.51 -4.43 -21.28
C VAL A 403 -5.89 -3.04 -20.75
N PRO A 404 -5.29 -1.95 -21.26
CA PRO A 404 -5.59 -0.60 -20.81
C PRO A 404 -7.05 -0.21 -21.12
N SER A 405 -7.63 0.66 -20.28
CA SER A 405 -8.97 1.20 -20.50
C SER A 405 -9.05 2.00 -21.81
N LEU A 406 -10.04 1.68 -22.64
CA LEU A 406 -10.29 2.31 -23.95
C LEU A 406 -10.86 3.74 -23.85
N GLU A 407 -11.28 4.18 -22.66
CA GLU A 407 -11.97 5.46 -22.47
C GLU A 407 -11.08 6.69 -22.75
N GLU A 408 -9.75 6.54 -22.71
CA GLU A 408 -8.78 7.59 -23.01
C GLU A 408 -8.06 7.36 -24.35
N ASP A 409 -8.75 6.77 -25.32
CA ASP A 409 -8.32 6.65 -26.71
C ASP A 409 -9.03 7.69 -27.61
N PRO A 410 -8.63 8.97 -27.56
CA PRO A 410 -9.31 10.05 -28.27
C PRO A 410 -9.34 9.85 -29.80
N ASP A 411 -8.40 9.06 -30.34
CA ASP A 411 -8.24 8.86 -31.78
C ASP A 411 -8.88 7.53 -32.26
N GLY A 412 -9.40 6.69 -31.36
CA GLY A 412 -9.89 5.35 -31.70
C GLY A 412 -8.78 4.43 -32.25
N VAL A 413 -7.53 4.74 -31.90
CA VAL A 413 -6.30 4.12 -32.40
C VAL A 413 -5.97 2.84 -31.62
N VAL A 414 -6.55 2.64 -30.44
CA VAL A 414 -6.45 1.39 -29.70
C VAL A 414 -7.14 0.30 -30.51
N SER A 415 -6.27 -0.47 -31.16
CA SER A 415 -6.56 -1.62 -31.99
C SER A 415 -7.73 -2.47 -31.49
N ARG A 416 -8.57 -2.95 -32.41
CA ARG A 416 -9.55 -4.04 -32.16
C ARG A 416 -8.89 -5.31 -31.59
N ASN A 417 -7.56 -5.40 -31.59
CA ASN A 417 -6.79 -6.47 -30.99
C ASN A 417 -6.28 -6.07 -29.58
N PRO A 418 -6.72 -6.76 -28.52
CA PRO A 418 -6.30 -6.46 -27.14
C PRO A 418 -4.78 -6.61 -26.95
N ASN A 419 -4.10 -7.47 -27.71
CA ASN A 419 -2.66 -7.67 -27.60
C ASN A 419 -1.86 -6.45 -28.09
N VAL A 420 -2.38 -5.76 -29.11
CA VAL A 420 -1.74 -4.52 -29.57
C VAL A 420 -1.96 -3.40 -28.56
N ALA A 421 -3.11 -3.36 -27.89
CA ALA A 421 -3.35 -2.41 -26.79
C ALA A 421 -2.33 -2.61 -25.65
N ILE A 422 -2.01 -3.87 -25.31
CA ILE A 422 -0.97 -4.18 -24.33
C ILE A 422 0.41 -3.75 -24.84
N ALA A 423 0.75 -4.05 -26.11
CA ALA A 423 2.02 -3.62 -26.70
C ALA A 423 2.17 -2.08 -26.72
N LEU A 424 1.09 -1.35 -27.00
CA LEU A 424 1.05 0.11 -26.96
C LEU A 424 1.25 0.64 -25.52
N ALA A 425 0.61 0.01 -24.53
CA ALA A 425 0.83 0.34 -23.12
C ALA A 425 2.28 0.08 -22.70
N VAL A 426 2.90 -1.02 -23.15
CA VAL A 426 4.32 -1.31 -22.91
C VAL A 426 5.22 -0.21 -23.48
N ALA A 427 4.95 0.25 -24.71
CA ALA A 427 5.70 1.35 -25.34
C ALA A 427 5.54 2.67 -24.58
N ARG A 428 4.30 3.06 -24.23
CA ARG A 428 4.01 4.31 -23.53
C ARG A 428 4.54 4.30 -22.10
N ARG A 429 4.51 3.15 -21.44
CA ARG A 429 5.04 2.97 -20.08
C ARG A 429 6.56 3.11 -20.04
N SER A 430 7.29 2.64 -21.05
CA SER A 430 8.75 2.83 -21.11
C SER A 430 9.12 4.31 -21.31
N GLN A 431 8.28 5.06 -22.03
CA GLN A 431 8.40 6.50 -22.25
C GLN A 431 8.09 7.32 -20.98
N ASN A 432 6.95 7.06 -20.35
CA ASN A 432 6.49 7.74 -19.15
C ASN A 432 5.65 6.79 -18.28
N PRO A 433 6.28 6.09 -17.32
CA PRO A 433 5.58 5.11 -16.48
C PRO A 433 4.42 5.71 -15.73
N LEU A 434 4.61 6.89 -15.13
CA LEU A 434 3.57 7.56 -14.34
C LEU A 434 2.34 7.86 -15.19
N ALA A 435 2.51 8.50 -16.35
CA ALA A 435 1.39 8.90 -17.22
C ALA A 435 0.63 7.69 -17.79
N GLU A 436 1.26 6.53 -17.94
CA GLU A 436 0.60 5.31 -18.42
C GLU A 436 -0.04 4.51 -17.28
N LEU A 437 0.65 4.35 -16.14
CA LEU A 437 0.18 3.54 -15.01
C LEU A 437 -1.06 4.15 -14.33
N VAL A 438 -1.18 5.48 -14.27
CA VAL A 438 -2.36 6.16 -13.68
C VAL A 438 -3.67 5.89 -14.41
N LYS A 439 -3.63 5.34 -15.63
CA LYS A 439 -4.82 4.99 -16.42
C LYS A 439 -5.52 3.75 -15.89
N ALA A 440 -4.79 2.86 -15.21
CA ALA A 440 -5.34 1.65 -14.62
C ALA A 440 -5.73 1.87 -13.14
N ASP A 441 -6.56 0.97 -12.63
CA ASP A 441 -6.75 0.84 -11.18
C ASP A 441 -5.42 0.40 -10.54
N PRO A 442 -4.86 1.14 -9.56
CA PRO A 442 -3.60 0.81 -8.93
C PRO A 442 -3.57 -0.60 -8.31
N VAL A 443 -4.70 -1.12 -7.84
CA VAL A 443 -4.79 -2.47 -7.24
C VAL A 443 -4.58 -3.57 -8.29
N LEU A 444 -4.88 -3.31 -9.56
CA LEU A 444 -4.64 -4.23 -10.68
C LEU A 444 -3.18 -4.21 -11.17
N LEU A 445 -2.40 -3.23 -10.72
CA LEU A 445 -0.97 -3.09 -11.05
C LEU A 445 -0.06 -3.90 -10.11
N VAL A 446 -0.62 -4.45 -9.04
CA VAL A 446 0.11 -5.22 -8.02
C VAL A 446 -0.61 -6.54 -7.71
N ASN A 447 0.05 -7.44 -6.98
CA ASN A 447 -0.57 -8.69 -6.59
C ASN A 447 -1.47 -8.50 -5.36
N SER A 448 -2.74 -8.23 -5.62
CA SER A 448 -3.79 -8.06 -4.61
C SER A 448 -4.63 -9.32 -4.38
N GLY A 449 -4.52 -10.33 -5.24
CA GLY A 449 -5.47 -11.46 -5.30
C GLY A 449 -5.43 -12.43 -4.13
N ILE A 450 -4.47 -12.29 -3.21
CA ILE A 450 -4.39 -13.08 -1.97
C ILE A 450 -4.87 -12.32 -0.73
N LEU A 451 -5.10 -11.01 -0.85
CA LEU A 451 -5.59 -10.21 0.27
C LEU A 451 -7.10 -10.39 0.44
N PRO A 452 -7.60 -10.38 1.68
CA PRO A 452 -9.03 -10.27 1.93
C PRO A 452 -9.57 -8.89 1.49
N PRO A 453 -10.89 -8.73 1.27
CA PRO A 453 -11.47 -7.47 0.77
C PRO A 453 -11.08 -6.22 1.58
N ALA A 454 -11.04 -6.33 2.92
CA ALA A 454 -10.61 -5.24 3.79
C ALA A 454 -9.12 -4.85 3.58
N GLY A 455 -8.26 -5.84 3.32
CA GLY A 455 -6.86 -5.63 2.97
C GLY A 455 -6.70 -4.96 1.61
N VAL A 456 -7.53 -5.32 0.63
CA VAL A 456 -7.55 -4.68 -0.71
C VAL A 456 -7.91 -3.19 -0.62
N GLU A 457 -8.86 -2.82 0.24
CA GLU A 457 -9.22 -1.41 0.44
C GLU A 457 -8.10 -0.61 1.11
N LYS A 458 -7.41 -1.20 2.11
CA LYS A 458 -6.21 -0.58 2.71
C LYS A 458 -5.10 -0.40 1.67
N LEU A 459 -4.85 -1.42 0.85
CA LEU A 459 -3.89 -1.38 -0.24
C LEU A 459 -4.23 -0.24 -1.22
N ARG A 460 -5.49 -0.16 -1.67
CA ARG A 460 -5.97 0.89 -2.57
C ARG A 460 -5.63 2.28 -2.05
N LYS A 461 -5.96 2.58 -0.79
CA LYS A 461 -5.66 3.88 -0.17
C LYS A 461 -4.17 4.19 -0.17
N LYS A 462 -3.32 3.23 0.20
CA LYS A 462 -1.86 3.41 0.19
C LYS A 462 -1.32 3.63 -1.23
N LEU A 463 -1.76 2.86 -2.21
CA LEU A 463 -1.33 3.04 -3.61
C LEU A 463 -1.80 4.38 -4.20
N THR A 464 -3.04 4.80 -3.90
CA THR A 464 -3.54 6.12 -4.29
C THR A 464 -2.70 7.24 -3.69
N ARG A 465 -2.31 7.13 -2.42
CA ARG A 465 -1.40 8.08 -1.78
C ARG A 465 -0.05 8.16 -2.48
N ILE A 466 0.55 7.02 -2.81
CA ILE A 466 1.82 6.94 -3.56
C ILE A 466 1.67 7.64 -4.92
N LEU A 467 0.56 7.43 -5.64
CA LEU A 467 0.28 8.13 -6.89
C LEU A 467 0.17 9.64 -6.69
N VAL A 468 -0.57 10.08 -5.67
CA VAL A 468 -0.73 11.51 -5.35
C VAL A 468 0.62 12.16 -5.06
N SER A 469 1.50 11.48 -4.33
CA SER A 469 2.87 11.90 -4.09
C SER A 469 3.67 12.09 -5.38
N HIS A 470 3.70 11.05 -6.23
CA HIS A 470 4.47 11.08 -7.49
C HIS A 470 3.94 12.12 -8.48
N VAL A 471 2.61 12.27 -8.57
CA VAL A 471 1.97 13.28 -9.43
C VAL A 471 2.21 14.69 -8.92
N SER A 472 2.17 14.90 -7.59
CA SER A 472 2.45 16.21 -6.98
C SER A 472 3.93 16.61 -7.10
N ALA A 473 4.83 15.63 -7.10
CA ALA A 473 6.24 15.87 -7.40
C ALA A 473 6.50 16.17 -8.89
N ALA A 474 5.62 15.72 -9.78
CA ALA A 474 5.71 15.99 -11.21
C ALA A 474 5.15 17.39 -11.56
N ARG A 475 5.76 18.07 -12.53
CA ARG A 475 5.25 19.35 -13.05
C ARG A 475 4.07 19.12 -14.00
N ILE A 476 2.86 18.96 -13.45
CA ILE A 476 1.66 18.61 -14.23
C ILE A 476 1.18 19.80 -15.05
N LYS A 477 1.27 19.70 -16.38
CA LYS A 477 0.81 20.75 -17.31
C LYS A 477 -0.71 20.79 -17.39
N LEU A 478 -1.33 21.84 -16.87
CA LEU A 478 -2.79 21.98 -16.75
C LEU A 478 -3.53 21.82 -18.10
N ASN A 479 -3.01 22.47 -19.15
CA ASN A 479 -3.63 22.43 -20.49
C ASN A 479 -3.44 21.10 -21.24
N LYS A 480 -2.50 20.25 -20.82
CA LYS A 480 -2.14 19.00 -21.55
C LYS A 480 -2.51 17.73 -20.79
N ALA A 481 -2.51 17.76 -19.46
CA ALA A 481 -2.72 16.56 -18.64
C ALA A 481 -4.11 15.92 -18.87
N PRO A 482 -4.22 14.60 -19.00
CA PRO A 482 -5.50 13.90 -19.06
C PRO A 482 -6.19 13.82 -17.69
N ALA A 483 -7.48 13.49 -17.68
CA ALA A 483 -8.25 13.34 -16.45
C ALA A 483 -7.69 12.22 -15.55
N SER A 484 -7.20 11.12 -16.15
CA SER A 484 -6.55 10.01 -15.43
C SER A 484 -5.33 10.43 -14.62
N LEU A 485 -4.61 11.47 -15.05
CA LEU A 485 -3.46 12.04 -14.33
C LEU A 485 -3.91 13.12 -13.33
N LEU A 486 -4.81 14.01 -13.76
CA LEU A 486 -5.31 15.12 -12.93
C LEU A 486 -6.00 14.64 -11.64
N ARG A 487 -6.69 13.49 -11.65
CA ARG A 487 -7.37 12.94 -10.45
C ARG A 487 -6.42 12.59 -9.30
N TYR A 488 -5.12 12.53 -9.55
CA TYR A 488 -4.09 12.27 -8.55
C TYR A 488 -3.30 13.52 -8.18
N VAL A 489 -3.66 14.70 -8.70
CA VAL A 489 -3.10 15.96 -8.18
C VAL A 489 -3.65 16.18 -6.77
N CYS A 490 -2.81 16.63 -5.85
CA CYS A 490 -3.22 16.92 -4.47
C CYS A 490 -4.47 17.82 -4.45
N GLY A 491 -5.50 17.45 -3.69
CA GLY A 491 -6.76 18.18 -3.61
C GLY A 491 -7.77 17.90 -4.73
N LEU A 492 -7.40 17.14 -5.76
CA LEU A 492 -8.29 16.73 -6.83
C LEU A 492 -8.81 15.30 -6.65
N ASP A 493 -10.02 15.08 -7.14
CA ASP A 493 -10.63 13.78 -7.35
C ASP A 493 -11.03 13.58 -8.83
N GLU A 494 -11.62 12.43 -9.12
CA GLU A 494 -12.10 12.10 -10.47
C GLU A 494 -13.11 13.12 -11.02
N ALA A 495 -14.00 13.65 -10.18
CA ALA A 495 -15.01 14.60 -10.61
C ALA A 495 -14.43 15.99 -10.92
N SER A 496 -13.48 16.48 -10.11
CA SER A 496 -12.76 17.72 -10.39
C SER A 496 -11.85 17.60 -11.62
N ALA A 497 -11.18 16.46 -11.79
CA ALA A 497 -10.33 16.21 -12.96
C ALA A 497 -11.13 16.24 -14.26
N ARG A 498 -12.30 15.58 -14.28
CA ARG A 498 -13.23 15.64 -15.42
C ARG A 498 -13.68 17.06 -15.72
N ARG A 499 -14.09 17.83 -14.69
CA ARG A 499 -14.50 19.23 -14.84
C ARG A 499 -13.42 20.12 -15.44
N ILE A 500 -12.14 19.94 -15.06
CA ILE A 500 -11.01 20.67 -15.68
C ILE A 500 -10.94 20.38 -17.18
N VAL A 501 -11.00 19.10 -17.56
CA VAL A 501 -10.91 18.68 -18.97
C VAL A 501 -12.11 19.17 -19.79
N GLU A 502 -13.31 19.10 -19.23
CA GLU A 502 -14.54 19.62 -19.85
C GLU A 502 -14.48 21.13 -20.04
N HIS A 503 -14.00 21.85 -19.02
CA HIS A 503 -13.86 23.30 -19.09
C HIS A 503 -12.93 23.73 -20.21
N ARG A 504 -11.73 23.13 -20.31
CA ARG A 504 -10.79 23.48 -21.40
C ARG A 504 -11.29 23.09 -22.79
N LYS A 505 -12.09 22.03 -22.91
CA LYS A 505 -12.75 21.66 -24.16
C LYS A 505 -13.81 22.68 -24.58
N ALA A 506 -14.52 23.25 -23.61
CA ALA A 506 -15.60 24.20 -23.87
C ALA A 506 -15.13 25.65 -24.06
N ARG A 507 -14.13 26.10 -23.29
CA ARG A 507 -13.68 27.51 -23.25
C ARG A 507 -12.29 27.76 -23.83
N GLY A 508 -11.57 26.69 -24.19
CA GLY A 508 -10.18 26.77 -24.63
C GLY A 508 -9.20 26.63 -23.47
N SER A 509 -7.92 26.79 -23.77
CA SER A 509 -6.82 26.67 -22.80
C SER A 509 -6.91 27.70 -21.69
N PHE A 510 -6.51 27.31 -20.46
CA PHE A 510 -6.33 28.25 -19.35
C PHE A 510 -5.13 29.16 -19.60
N SER A 511 -5.26 30.45 -19.29
CA SER A 511 -4.19 31.45 -19.39
C SER A 511 -3.58 31.78 -18.02
N SER A 512 -4.32 31.55 -16.93
CA SER A 512 -3.81 31.61 -15.56
C SER A 512 -4.33 30.48 -14.69
N ARG A 513 -3.61 30.15 -13.60
CA ARG A 513 -4.14 29.24 -12.57
C ARG A 513 -5.44 29.76 -11.96
N MET A 514 -5.60 31.08 -11.87
CA MET A 514 -6.78 31.72 -11.28
C MET A 514 -8.07 31.38 -12.04
N ASP A 515 -7.97 31.07 -13.33
CA ASP A 515 -9.10 30.66 -14.17
C ASP A 515 -9.78 29.38 -13.67
N LEU A 516 -9.06 28.56 -12.88
CA LEU A 516 -9.66 27.39 -12.23
C LEU A 516 -10.83 27.76 -11.32
N LEU A 517 -10.86 28.97 -10.75
CA LEU A 517 -11.96 29.48 -9.91
C LEU A 517 -13.28 29.71 -10.68
N GLU A 518 -13.22 29.74 -12.01
CA GLU A 518 -14.38 29.80 -12.89
C GLU A 518 -15.09 28.46 -13.03
N ILE A 519 -14.41 27.35 -12.72
CA ILE A 519 -15.00 26.02 -12.73
C ILE A 519 -15.96 25.90 -11.54
N PRO A 520 -17.25 25.57 -11.77
CA PRO A 520 -18.21 25.42 -10.68
C PRO A 520 -17.73 24.41 -9.64
N GLY A 521 -17.68 24.83 -8.37
CA GLY A 521 -17.23 24.01 -7.24
C GLY A 521 -15.71 23.89 -7.09
N PHE A 522 -14.90 24.55 -7.91
CA PHE A 522 -13.45 24.59 -7.79
C PHE A 522 -13.02 25.85 -6.99
N ARG A 523 -13.40 25.88 -5.72
CA ARG A 523 -13.14 27.01 -4.81
C ARG A 523 -12.74 26.50 -3.42
N GLY A 524 -12.22 27.40 -2.59
CA GLY A 524 -11.75 27.07 -1.24
C GLY A 524 -10.66 26.00 -1.29
N ARG A 525 -10.80 24.96 -0.47
CA ARG A 525 -9.78 23.92 -0.27
C ARG A 525 -9.34 23.19 -1.55
N ILE A 526 -10.23 22.99 -2.52
CA ILE A 526 -9.86 22.30 -3.77
C ILE A 526 -8.85 23.13 -4.56
N PHE A 527 -9.11 24.44 -4.70
CA PHE A 527 -8.20 25.35 -5.40
C PHE A 527 -6.89 25.49 -4.64
N GLU A 528 -6.99 25.75 -3.33
CA GLU A 528 -5.83 25.90 -2.45
C GLU A 528 -4.91 24.69 -2.51
N GLN A 529 -5.44 23.47 -2.42
CA GLN A 529 -4.59 22.28 -2.44
C GLN A 529 -4.00 21.96 -3.82
N ALA A 530 -4.70 22.29 -4.91
CA ALA A 530 -4.30 21.87 -6.25
C ALA A 530 -3.44 22.90 -7.00
N ALA A 531 -3.66 24.19 -6.80
CA ALA A 531 -3.12 25.24 -7.67
C ALA A 531 -1.58 25.24 -7.75
N GLY A 532 -0.90 24.97 -6.63
CA GLY A 532 0.56 24.90 -6.57
C GLY A 532 1.19 23.73 -7.34
N PHE A 533 0.41 22.71 -7.69
CA PHE A 533 0.88 21.51 -8.39
C PHE A 533 0.56 21.51 -9.89
N LEU A 534 -0.20 22.50 -10.37
CA LEU A 534 -0.63 22.64 -11.76
C LEU A 534 0.21 23.71 -12.45
N TYR A 535 0.78 23.42 -13.60
CA TYR A 535 1.72 24.29 -14.31
C TYR A 535 1.12 24.79 -15.63
N LEU A 536 1.37 26.07 -15.93
CA LEU A 536 1.01 26.70 -17.21
C LEU A 536 2.27 27.29 -17.86
N PRO A 537 3.00 26.50 -18.67
CA PRO A 537 4.18 26.98 -19.41
C PRO A 537 3.88 28.19 -20.28
N ASP A 538 2.71 28.21 -20.92
CA ASP A 538 2.29 29.29 -21.82
C ASP A 538 1.35 30.30 -21.13
N GLY A 539 1.35 30.34 -19.79
CA GLY A 539 0.49 31.25 -19.01
C GLY A 539 0.92 32.72 -19.11
N GLU A 540 -0.04 33.62 -18.86
CA GLU A 540 0.18 35.08 -18.88
C GLU A 540 1.06 35.55 -17.72
N ASN A 541 0.92 34.93 -16.54
CA ASN A 541 1.75 35.20 -15.38
C ASN A 541 2.94 34.21 -15.34
N PRO A 542 4.20 34.67 -15.43
CA PRO A 542 5.37 33.79 -15.35
C PRO A 542 5.41 32.91 -14.09
N LEU A 543 4.81 33.34 -12.98
CA LEU A 543 4.75 32.55 -11.74
C LEU A 543 3.90 31.28 -11.89
N ASP A 544 2.98 31.21 -12.86
CA ASP A 544 2.17 30.02 -13.14
C ASP A 544 3.01 28.86 -13.74
N ARG A 545 4.28 29.12 -14.08
CA ARG A 545 5.28 28.13 -14.52
C ARG A 545 6.08 27.51 -13.38
N SER A 546 5.83 27.97 -12.15
CA SER A 546 6.67 27.69 -10.99
C SER A 546 5.94 26.90 -9.91
N ALA A 547 6.67 26.37 -8.94
CA ALA A 547 6.06 25.81 -7.73
C ALA A 547 5.51 26.86 -6.75
N ILE A 548 5.69 28.17 -7.02
CA ILE A 548 5.18 29.24 -6.16
C ILE A 548 3.65 29.19 -6.18
N HIS A 549 3.07 29.05 -5.00
CA HIS A 549 1.63 28.99 -4.84
C HIS A 549 1.00 30.37 -5.12
N PRO A 550 -0.19 30.45 -5.76
CA PRO A 550 -0.88 31.72 -5.97
C PRO A 550 -1.14 32.54 -4.70
N GLU A 551 -1.26 31.87 -3.54
CA GLU A 551 -1.40 32.55 -2.23
C GLU A 551 -0.20 33.45 -1.91
N SER A 552 0.98 33.17 -2.47
CA SER A 552 2.22 33.88 -2.18
C SER A 552 2.64 34.86 -3.28
N TYR A 553 1.81 35.09 -4.31
CA TYR A 553 2.15 36.00 -5.42
C TYR A 553 2.38 37.44 -4.96
N PHE A 554 1.71 37.86 -3.88
CA PHE A 554 1.90 39.19 -3.32
C PHE A 554 3.33 39.42 -2.79
N ILE A 555 4.04 38.37 -2.35
CA ILE A 555 5.44 38.47 -1.90
C ILE A 555 6.35 38.85 -3.08
N VAL A 556 6.14 38.20 -4.22
CA VAL A 556 6.92 38.49 -5.43
C VAL A 556 6.60 39.89 -5.96
N GLN A 557 5.35 40.34 -5.83
CA GLN A 557 4.95 41.70 -6.18
C GLN A 557 5.60 42.76 -5.28
N ASP A 558 5.68 42.51 -3.96
CA ASP A 558 6.39 43.40 -3.02
C ASP A 558 7.89 43.45 -3.35
N LEU A 559 8.52 42.30 -3.58
CA LEU A 559 9.92 42.20 -4.00
C LEU A 559 10.21 43.03 -5.26
N CYS A 560 9.40 42.86 -6.32
CA CYS A 560 9.53 43.64 -7.55
C CYS A 560 9.34 45.15 -7.31
N SER A 561 8.41 45.52 -6.42
CA SER A 561 8.14 46.92 -6.07
C SER A 561 9.31 47.57 -5.34
N ARG A 562 9.95 46.87 -4.40
CA ARG A 562 11.13 47.34 -3.67
C ARG A 562 12.36 47.47 -4.57
N LEU A 563 12.49 46.58 -5.55
CA LEU A 563 13.56 46.61 -6.56
C LEU A 563 13.31 47.60 -7.71
N HIS A 564 12.10 48.16 -7.80
CA HIS A 564 11.65 49.00 -8.91
C HIS A 564 11.86 48.36 -10.29
N MET A 565 11.59 47.05 -10.40
CA MET A 565 11.73 46.29 -11.65
C MET A 565 10.51 45.43 -11.93
N SER A 566 10.34 45.03 -13.20
CA SER A 566 9.30 44.07 -13.59
C SER A 566 9.70 42.64 -13.21
N LEU A 567 8.72 41.75 -13.12
CA LEU A 567 8.98 40.32 -12.86
C LEU A 567 9.88 39.70 -13.95
N GLU A 568 9.67 40.04 -15.21
CA GLU A 568 10.48 39.55 -16.33
C GLU A 568 11.94 39.99 -16.20
N THR A 569 12.15 41.23 -15.74
CA THR A 569 13.50 41.76 -15.49
C THR A 569 14.17 41.02 -14.34
N LEU A 570 13.44 40.77 -13.25
CA LEU A 570 13.93 40.00 -12.11
C LEU A 570 14.27 38.55 -12.50
N LEU A 571 13.40 37.89 -13.27
CA LEU A 571 13.64 36.54 -13.77
C LEU A 571 14.83 36.47 -14.73
N GLY A 572 15.16 37.56 -15.42
CA GLY A 572 16.38 37.63 -16.24
C GLY A 572 17.65 37.90 -15.43
N ARG A 573 17.54 38.28 -14.16
CA ARG A 573 18.65 38.72 -13.30
C ARG A 573 18.47 38.25 -11.84
N PRO A 574 18.60 36.93 -11.59
CA PRO A 574 18.38 36.35 -10.27
C PRO A 574 19.37 36.85 -9.20
N GLU A 575 20.50 37.45 -9.59
CA GLU A 575 21.46 38.07 -8.67
C GLU A 575 20.82 39.16 -7.78
N PHE A 576 19.72 39.79 -8.21
CA PHE A 576 19.00 40.77 -7.39
C PHE A 576 18.28 40.16 -6.19
N LEU A 577 18.07 38.84 -6.17
CA LEU A 577 17.50 38.15 -5.00
C LEU A 577 18.47 38.17 -3.81
N GLU A 578 19.78 38.29 -4.04
CA GLU A 578 20.82 38.32 -2.98
C GLU A 578 20.79 39.61 -2.15
N TYR A 579 20.05 40.64 -2.58
CA TYR A 579 19.92 41.90 -1.83
C TYR A 579 18.93 41.82 -0.66
N PHE A 580 18.18 40.72 -0.54
CA PHE A 580 17.19 40.55 0.51
C PHE A 580 17.40 39.24 1.26
N GLU A 581 17.10 39.28 2.55
CA GLU A 581 16.99 38.08 3.36
C GLU A 581 15.52 37.63 3.40
N PRO A 582 15.22 36.32 3.47
CA PRO A 582 13.85 35.82 3.58
C PRO A 582 13.05 36.44 4.75
N GLU A 583 13.74 36.84 5.81
CA GLU A 583 13.20 37.53 6.98
C GLU A 583 12.51 38.86 6.64
N ASP A 584 12.92 39.53 5.55
CA ASP A 584 12.39 40.83 5.14
C ASP A 584 10.94 40.77 4.62
N PHE A 585 10.42 39.56 4.38
CA PHE A 585 9.11 39.30 3.77
C PHE A 585 8.24 38.34 4.61
N ILE A 586 8.57 38.14 5.89
CA ILE A 586 7.75 37.33 6.80
C ILE A 586 6.37 38.00 7.01
N THR A 587 5.33 37.18 7.03
CA THR A 587 3.97 37.59 7.40
C THR A 587 3.48 36.77 8.60
N GLN A 588 2.23 36.98 9.05
CA GLN A 588 1.63 36.12 10.09
C GLN A 588 1.49 34.67 9.62
N GLU A 589 1.30 34.45 8.32
CA GLU A 589 0.98 33.16 7.71
C GLU A 589 2.22 32.47 7.11
N LEU A 590 3.13 33.25 6.50
CA LEU A 590 4.34 32.76 5.83
C LEU A 590 5.60 33.13 6.64
N LYS A 591 6.45 32.14 6.94
CA LYS A 591 7.74 32.38 7.61
C LYS A 591 8.91 32.34 6.62
N ALA A 592 10.11 32.64 7.13
CA ALA A 592 11.36 32.68 6.36
C ALA A 592 11.59 31.43 5.50
N SER A 593 11.21 30.23 5.97
CA SER A 593 11.38 28.99 5.21
C SER A 593 10.61 28.99 3.88
N THR A 594 9.36 29.47 3.87
CA THR A 594 8.55 29.50 2.65
C THR A 594 9.00 30.64 1.73
N VAL A 595 9.41 31.78 2.29
CA VAL A 595 10.02 32.86 1.51
C VAL A 595 11.32 32.40 0.85
N ALA A 596 12.15 31.64 1.56
CA ALA A 596 13.37 31.05 1.01
C ALA A 596 13.07 30.08 -0.14
N ASP A 597 12.02 29.24 -0.03
CA ASP A 597 11.57 28.39 -1.12
C ASP A 597 11.09 29.21 -2.34
N ILE A 598 10.39 30.33 -2.12
CA ILE A 598 9.97 31.24 -3.19
C ILE A 598 11.19 31.82 -3.91
N PHE A 599 12.21 32.28 -3.16
CA PHE A 599 13.43 32.84 -3.74
C PHE A 599 14.20 31.78 -4.55
N ALA A 600 14.33 30.57 -4.00
CA ALA A 600 14.96 29.44 -4.69
C ALA A 600 14.21 29.08 -5.98
N GLU A 601 12.88 29.13 -5.96
CA GLU A 601 12.04 28.85 -7.11
C GLU A 601 12.15 29.93 -8.19
N LEU A 602 12.17 31.23 -7.82
CA LEU A 602 12.44 32.34 -8.74
C LEU A 602 13.83 32.20 -9.39
N ALA A 603 14.84 31.88 -8.59
CA ALA A 603 16.19 31.62 -9.08
C ALA A 603 16.25 30.41 -10.03
N ARG A 604 15.42 29.38 -9.81
CA ARG A 604 15.34 28.25 -10.74
C ARG A 604 14.64 28.62 -12.05
N LEU A 605 13.52 29.31 -11.99
CA LEU A 605 12.80 29.78 -13.19
C LEU A 605 13.73 30.58 -14.11
N SER A 606 14.57 31.45 -13.53
CA SER A 606 15.57 32.22 -14.29
C SER A 606 16.58 31.36 -15.07
N ARG A 607 16.85 30.14 -14.61
CA ARG A 607 17.88 29.24 -15.16
C ARG A 607 17.28 28.20 -16.11
N ASP A 608 16.12 27.65 -15.76
CA ASP A 608 15.50 26.52 -16.47
C ASP A 608 14.66 26.96 -17.69
N GLU A 609 14.16 28.21 -17.76
CA GLU A 609 13.27 28.65 -18.86
C GLU A 609 13.97 29.00 -20.20
N MET A 610 15.23 28.61 -20.39
CA MET A 610 15.91 28.68 -21.70
C MET A 610 16.17 27.31 -22.36
N ASP A 611 15.71 26.20 -21.77
CA ASP A 611 15.83 24.86 -22.39
C ASP A 611 14.48 24.11 -22.34
N PRO A 612 14.05 23.42 -23.42
CA PRO A 612 12.80 22.68 -23.45
C PRO A 612 12.89 21.43 -22.56
N ASP A 613 12.01 21.39 -21.55
CA ASP A 613 11.73 20.33 -20.57
C ASP A 613 12.43 18.98 -20.79
N PRO A 614 13.13 18.44 -19.77
CA PRO A 614 13.10 17.01 -19.57
C PRO A 614 11.77 16.59 -18.93
N LEU A 615 11.16 15.53 -19.47
CA LEU A 615 10.01 14.85 -18.87
C LEU A 615 10.31 14.45 -17.40
N PRO A 616 9.28 14.37 -16.53
CA PRO A 616 9.44 13.96 -15.14
C PRO A 616 10.15 12.59 -15.06
N GLY A 617 11.35 12.59 -14.47
CA GLY A 617 12.24 11.42 -14.38
C GLY A 617 13.73 11.73 -14.54
N SER A 618 14.12 12.92 -15.00
CA SER A 618 15.51 13.25 -15.33
C SER A 618 16.41 13.68 -14.16
N LYS A 619 16.21 13.16 -12.96
CA LYS A 619 17.31 13.17 -11.98
C LYS A 619 18.20 11.98 -12.30
N ILE A 620 19.13 12.18 -13.23
CA ILE A 620 20.32 11.32 -13.33
C ILE A 620 21.01 11.44 -11.97
N SER A 621 20.83 10.44 -11.13
CA SER A 621 21.75 10.17 -10.03
C SER A 621 23.11 9.93 -10.68
N HIS A 622 23.99 10.94 -10.63
CA HIS A 622 25.41 10.67 -10.71
C HIS A 622 25.74 9.79 -9.51
N ARG A 623 25.72 8.47 -9.70
CA ARG A 623 26.40 7.54 -8.81
C ARG A 623 27.89 7.87 -8.94
N GLU A 624 28.44 8.54 -7.93
CA GLU A 624 29.86 8.39 -7.63
C GLU A 624 30.16 6.89 -7.50
N PRO A 625 31.28 6.40 -8.04
CA PRO A 625 31.61 4.99 -7.95
C PRO A 625 31.76 4.62 -6.46
N PRO A 626 31.12 3.55 -5.96
CA PRO A 626 31.33 3.14 -4.58
C PRO A 626 32.79 2.74 -4.42
N SER A 627 33.52 3.51 -3.61
CA SER A 627 34.79 3.09 -3.05
C SER A 627 34.56 1.79 -2.29
N GLY A 628 35.25 0.74 -2.70
CA GLY A 628 35.01 -0.61 -2.25
C GLY A 628 35.02 -0.78 -0.73
N ARG A 629 33.91 -1.31 -0.23
CA ARG A 629 33.76 -2.29 0.85
C ARG A 629 32.27 -2.33 1.21
N ASP A 630 31.60 -3.38 0.73
CA ASP A 630 30.47 -4.04 1.39
C ASP A 630 29.97 -5.17 0.48
N GLU A 631 30.72 -6.27 0.47
CA GLU A 631 30.18 -7.58 0.10
C GLU A 631 29.47 -8.14 1.35
N ALA A 632 28.14 -8.22 1.32
CA ALA A 632 27.31 -9.25 1.96
C ALA A 632 25.84 -8.78 2.17
N VAL A 633 25.07 -8.54 1.11
CA VAL A 633 23.59 -8.61 1.18
C VAL A 633 23.05 -9.16 -0.15
N GLU A 634 23.42 -10.40 -0.46
CA GLU A 634 22.77 -11.18 -1.53
C GLU A 634 22.63 -12.63 -1.05
N ALA A 635 21.75 -12.85 -0.08
CA ALA A 635 21.41 -14.18 0.43
C ALA A 635 20.04 -14.17 1.12
N ALA A 636 18.96 -14.04 0.34
CA ALA A 636 17.61 -14.43 0.76
C ALA A 636 16.72 -14.69 -0.47
N THR A 637 17.18 -15.54 -1.38
CA THR A 637 16.31 -16.22 -2.35
C THR A 637 16.39 -17.72 -2.05
N ASP A 638 15.28 -18.26 -1.55
CA ASP A 638 15.07 -19.65 -1.19
C ASP A 638 15.42 -20.60 -2.35
N PRO A 639 16.21 -21.67 -2.15
CA PRO A 639 16.74 -22.56 -3.19
C PRO A 639 15.72 -23.52 -3.85
N LEU A 640 14.40 -23.36 -3.64
CA LEU A 640 13.39 -24.29 -4.18
C LEU A 640 12.91 -24.03 -5.62
N ILE A 641 13.46 -23.02 -6.33
CA ILE A 641 13.19 -22.79 -7.75
C ILE A 641 14.37 -23.30 -8.60
N ARG A 642 14.69 -24.59 -8.52
CA ARG A 642 15.62 -25.22 -9.48
C ARG A 642 15.28 -26.63 -9.96
N GLU A 643 14.20 -27.28 -9.50
CA GLU A 643 13.86 -28.65 -9.96
C GLU A 643 12.38 -28.84 -10.35
N ALA A 644 11.85 -27.92 -11.17
CA ALA A 644 10.63 -28.16 -11.95
C ALA A 644 10.61 -27.30 -13.24
N GLN A 645 11.70 -27.35 -14.01
CA GLN A 645 11.76 -26.85 -15.39
C GLN A 645 12.31 -27.93 -16.32
#